data_AF-R7HXM8-F1
#
_entry.id   AF-R7HXM8-F1
#
_cell.length_a   1.000
_cell.length_b   1.000
_cell.length_c   1.000
_cell.angle_alpha   90.00
_cell.angle_beta   90.00
_cell.angle_gamma   90.00
#
_symmetry.space_group_name_H-M   'P 1'
#
loop_
_entity.id
_entity.type
_entity.pdbx_description
1 polymer ?
#
loop_
_entity_poly.entity_id
_entity_poly.type
_entity_poly.pdbx_seq_one_letter_code
_entity_poly.pdbx_strand_id
1 'polypeptide(L)'
;MQPPLYLRTTEEMLEEFKYLGSEKAEEVVITNTNKVADMIEYISPVRPDKCPPVIENSDQDLRQICYDKAHSMYGDPLPEPVESRLEKELTSIIGNGFAVMYIIAQKLVWKSNEDGYLVGSRGSVGSSFVATMSGITEVNPLPAHYYCENCHYSDFDSEEVKAYAGKSGCDMPDKLCPVCGEPLMKDGHEIPFETFLGFYGDKEPDIDLNFSGEYQNHAHDYTEVIFGDGQTFRAGTIGTLAEKTAFGYVYKYFEEKEIHKRRPEMERIAQGCVGVRRTTGQHPGGIVVLPIGEEIYSFTPVQRPANDMTTQTITTHFDYHSIDHNLLKLDILGHDDPTMIRMLEDLTGVDAKTIRFDDEKVLSLFANLDALHITAEDLDGCDLGSLGVPEFGTEFVMQMLRDTQPKTFSDLVRISGLSHGTDVWLNNAQYFIAQGNCELSTAICTRDDIMTYLIHMGVENGLAFKIMESVRKGKGLQDHMVEAMKEAGVPEWYMESCRRIKYMFPKAHAAAYVMMAFRIAYFKVYYPLAYYAAFFSIRASSFNYELMCLGRERLEYHMADYKRRSNELTAKEQDTLKDMKLVLEMYARGFEFAPIDIYTAKARYFQIVDRKLMPSLSTIDGLGDKAADAVVEAAKQGKFLSRQDFKNRCKVSSTVTDLMADLGLLGDLPMTNQMSLLDFL
;
A
#
# COMPACT_ATOMS: atom_id res chain seq x y z
N MET A 1 33.36 32.53 11.61
CA MET A 1 33.78 31.14 11.36
C MET A 1 33.38 30.32 12.59
N GLN A 2 32.78 29.16 12.38
CA GLN A 2 32.43 28.25 13.49
C GLN A 2 33.73 27.72 14.12
N PRO A 3 33.83 27.65 15.46
CA PRO A 3 35.00 27.07 16.11
C PRO A 3 35.17 25.60 15.70
N PRO A 4 36.39 25.05 15.72
CA PRO A 4 36.61 23.63 15.45
C PRO A 4 35.99 22.79 16.57
N LEU A 5 34.82 22.21 16.29
CA LEU A 5 34.07 21.33 17.18
C LEU A 5 34.19 19.88 16.69
N TYR A 6 35.40 19.33 16.73
CA TYR A 6 35.66 17.91 16.46
C TYR A 6 35.98 17.16 17.76
N LEU A 7 35.93 15.82 17.70
CA LEU A 7 36.33 14.98 18.83
C LEU A 7 37.86 15.07 19.01
N ARG A 8 38.29 15.81 20.04
CA ARG A 8 39.70 15.98 20.36
C ARG A 8 40.27 14.77 21.10
N THR A 9 41.56 14.52 20.91
CA THR A 9 42.28 13.56 21.76
C THR A 9 42.53 14.15 23.15
N THR A 10 42.84 13.29 24.12
CA THR A 10 43.23 13.71 25.47
C THR A 10 44.45 14.63 25.42
N GLU A 11 45.45 14.36 24.57
CA GLU A 11 46.63 15.23 24.43
C GLU A 11 46.28 16.61 23.85
N GLU A 12 45.41 16.66 22.83
CA GLU A 12 44.93 17.93 22.26
C GLU A 12 44.21 18.76 23.33
N MET A 13 43.37 18.12 24.14
CA MET A 13 42.69 18.77 25.27
C MET A 13 43.67 19.26 26.33
N LEU A 14 44.70 18.48 26.69
CA LEU A 14 45.71 18.93 27.66
C LEU A 14 46.49 20.15 27.18
N GLU A 15 46.87 20.20 25.91
CA GLU A 15 47.55 21.37 25.35
C GLU A 15 46.62 22.60 25.30
N GLU A 16 45.33 22.43 24.97
CA GLU A 16 44.35 23.52 25.03
C GLU A 16 44.16 24.08 26.44
N PHE A 17 44.19 23.24 27.47
CA PHE A 17 44.02 23.64 28.87
C PHE A 17 45.32 24.00 29.60
N LYS A 18 46.46 24.02 28.89
CA LYS A 18 47.80 24.29 29.46
C LYS A 18 47.92 25.62 30.20
N TYR A 19 47.12 26.61 29.83
CA TYR A 19 47.08 27.92 30.50
C TYR A 19 46.66 27.84 31.99
N LEU A 20 46.05 26.73 32.42
CA LEU A 20 45.71 26.45 33.81
C LEU A 20 46.89 25.89 34.63
N GLY A 21 48.01 25.54 33.99
CA GLY A 21 49.11 24.79 34.59
C GLY A 21 48.91 23.27 34.48
N SER A 22 50.00 22.50 34.50
CA SER A 22 49.98 21.06 34.22
C SER A 22 49.09 20.26 35.15
N GLU A 23 49.19 20.50 36.46
CA GLU A 23 48.40 19.80 37.48
C GLU A 23 46.90 20.06 37.29
N LYS A 24 46.52 21.32 37.03
CA LYS A 24 45.11 21.69 36.89
C LYS A 24 44.52 21.23 35.55
N ALA A 25 45.32 21.23 34.48
CA ALA A 25 44.92 20.70 33.19
C ALA A 25 44.66 19.18 33.27
N GLU A 26 45.56 18.42 33.91
CA GLU A 26 45.37 16.99 34.16
C GLU A 26 44.12 16.73 35.03
N GLU A 27 43.92 17.51 36.08
CA GLU A 27 42.75 17.42 36.96
C GLU A 27 41.43 17.56 36.17
N VAL A 28 41.30 18.57 35.30
CA VAL A 28 40.02 18.83 34.61
C VAL A 28 39.82 17.99 33.35
N VAL A 29 40.88 17.62 32.63
CA VAL A 29 40.79 16.87 31.37
C VAL A 29 40.71 15.35 31.61
N ILE A 30 41.41 14.83 32.62
CA ILE A 30 41.52 13.38 32.88
C ILE A 30 40.84 13.02 34.19
N THR A 31 41.28 13.59 35.31
CA THR A 31 40.85 13.10 36.63
C THR A 31 39.35 13.31 36.86
N ASN A 32 38.85 14.52 36.59
CA ASN A 32 37.44 14.85 36.80
C ASN A 32 36.52 14.21 35.75
N THR A 33 36.95 14.07 34.50
CA THR A 33 36.15 13.42 33.44
C THR A 33 36.00 11.93 33.68
N ASN A 34 37.08 11.23 34.07
CA ASN A 34 37.01 9.83 34.50
C ASN A 34 36.19 9.69 35.78
N LYS A 35 36.36 10.60 36.76
CA LYS A 35 35.53 10.61 37.97
C LYS A 35 34.03 10.72 37.65
N VAL A 36 33.66 11.54 36.65
CA VAL A 36 32.26 11.63 36.18
C VAL A 36 31.84 10.33 35.47
N ALA A 37 32.69 9.75 34.63
CA ALA A 37 32.41 8.47 33.98
C ALA A 37 32.21 7.34 35.00
N ASP A 38 33.03 7.28 36.06
CA ASP A 38 32.93 6.30 37.15
C ASP A 38 31.68 6.47 38.02
N MET A 39 31.05 7.66 37.99
CA MET A 39 29.75 7.91 38.65
C MET A 39 28.57 7.37 37.84
N ILE A 40 28.76 7.04 36.55
CA ILE A 40 27.69 6.60 35.66
C ILE A 40 27.65 5.07 35.68
N GLU A 41 26.50 4.52 36.08
CA GLU A 41 26.23 3.09 35.98
C GLU A 41 26.00 2.67 34.51
N TYR A 42 26.26 1.39 34.20
CA TYR A 42 25.95 0.85 32.88
C TYR A 42 24.44 0.72 32.71
N ILE A 43 23.88 1.52 31.81
CA ILE A 43 22.45 1.51 31.47
C ILE A 43 22.23 0.87 30.10
N SER A 44 21.16 0.08 29.98
CA SER A 44 20.62 -0.31 28.67
C SER A 44 19.60 0.76 28.26
N PRO A 45 19.81 1.48 27.14
CA PRO A 45 18.90 2.56 26.73
C PRO A 45 17.55 2.05 26.24
N VAL A 46 17.48 0.75 25.92
CA VAL A 46 16.26 0.05 25.53
C VAL A 46 16.14 -1.21 26.38
N ARG A 47 14.93 -1.52 26.81
CA ARG A 47 14.62 -2.72 27.58
C ARG A 47 14.97 -3.97 26.75
N PRO A 48 15.51 -5.06 27.31
CA PRO A 48 15.90 -6.23 26.54
C PRO A 48 14.74 -7.21 26.27
N ASP A 49 13.70 -7.19 27.11
CA ASP A 49 12.60 -8.16 27.03
C ASP A 49 11.40 -7.67 26.23
N LYS A 50 10.70 -8.65 25.65
CA LYS A 50 9.48 -8.44 24.88
C LYS A 50 8.28 -8.33 25.83
N CYS A 51 7.44 -7.33 25.60
CA CYS A 51 6.25 -7.06 26.40
C CYS A 51 5.02 -7.11 25.46
N PRO A 52 4.48 -8.30 25.16
CA PRO A 52 3.32 -8.42 24.30
C PRO A 52 2.04 -7.97 25.03
N PRO A 53 1.05 -7.40 24.32
CA PRO A 53 -0.26 -7.12 24.91
C PRO A 53 -0.97 -8.43 25.28
N VAL A 54 -1.80 -8.38 26.31
CA VAL A 54 -2.61 -9.52 26.77
C VAL A 54 -4.08 -9.14 26.67
N ILE A 55 -4.86 -9.93 25.94
CA ILE A 55 -6.32 -9.87 25.92
C ILE A 55 -6.83 -11.19 26.49
N GLU A 56 -7.67 -11.10 27.52
CA GLU A 56 -8.22 -12.28 28.22
C GLU A 56 -8.96 -13.20 27.24
N ASN A 57 -8.81 -14.51 27.39
CA ASN A 57 -9.45 -15.55 26.58
C ASN A 57 -9.15 -15.53 25.06
N SER A 58 -8.17 -14.77 24.58
CA SER A 58 -7.83 -14.69 23.15
C SER A 58 -7.67 -16.05 22.45
N ASP A 59 -7.06 -17.02 23.13
CA ASP A 59 -6.82 -18.36 22.59
C ASP A 59 -8.13 -19.13 22.35
N GLN A 60 -9.05 -19.05 23.33
CA GLN A 60 -10.35 -19.71 23.28
C GLN A 60 -11.26 -19.04 22.27
N ASP A 61 -11.30 -17.70 22.30
CA ASP A 61 -12.10 -16.89 21.39
C ASP A 61 -11.67 -17.12 19.93
N LEU A 62 -10.37 -17.13 19.65
CA LEU A 62 -9.87 -17.35 18.29
C LEU A 62 -10.26 -18.73 17.77
N ARG A 63 -10.06 -19.78 18.60
CA ARG A 63 -10.46 -21.13 18.25
C ARG A 63 -11.97 -21.20 17.98
N GLN A 64 -12.79 -20.66 18.88
CA GLN A 64 -14.25 -20.68 18.73
C GLN A 64 -14.71 -19.97 17.44
N ILE A 65 -14.24 -18.75 17.20
CA ILE A 65 -14.58 -17.96 16.00
C ILE A 65 -14.25 -18.75 14.73
N CYS A 66 -13.05 -19.34 14.67
CA CYS A 66 -12.62 -20.05 13.48
C CYS A 66 -13.41 -21.34 13.24
N TYR A 67 -13.71 -22.12 14.28
CA TYR A 67 -14.53 -23.33 14.16
C TYR A 67 -15.96 -23.01 13.77
N ASP A 68 -16.58 -22.00 14.40
CA ASP A 68 -17.94 -21.59 14.06
C ASP A 68 -18.03 -21.16 12.59
N LYS A 69 -17.05 -20.39 12.11
CA LYS A 69 -17.01 -19.99 10.71
C LYS A 69 -16.76 -21.17 9.78
N ALA A 70 -15.82 -22.05 10.10
CA ALA A 70 -15.52 -23.24 9.30
C ALA A 70 -16.75 -24.16 9.19
N HIS A 71 -17.44 -24.43 10.30
CA HIS A 71 -18.66 -25.23 10.31
C HIS A 71 -19.79 -24.59 9.50
N SER A 72 -19.92 -23.25 9.54
CA SER A 72 -20.92 -22.55 8.72
C SER A 72 -20.68 -22.71 7.21
N MET A 73 -19.44 -22.96 6.79
CA MET A 73 -19.07 -23.10 5.38
C MET A 73 -19.03 -24.57 4.94
N TYR A 74 -18.34 -25.42 5.71
CA TYR A 74 -18.00 -26.80 5.33
C TYR A 74 -18.77 -27.87 6.11
N GLY A 75 -19.67 -27.48 7.02
CA GLY A 75 -20.53 -28.39 7.78
C GLY A 75 -19.91 -28.96 9.04
N ASP A 76 -20.67 -29.81 9.74
CA ASP A 76 -20.25 -30.52 10.95
C ASP A 76 -20.59 -32.03 10.80
N PRO A 77 -19.58 -32.93 10.77
CA PRO A 77 -18.14 -32.67 10.98
C PRO A 77 -17.46 -31.99 9.77
N LEU A 78 -16.32 -31.34 10.03
CA LEU A 78 -15.50 -30.71 8.99
C LEU A 78 -14.84 -31.76 8.07
N PRO A 79 -14.62 -31.44 6.78
CA PRO A 79 -13.78 -32.24 5.90
C PRO A 79 -12.33 -32.30 6.40
N GLU A 80 -11.65 -33.43 6.20
CA GLU A 80 -10.28 -33.67 6.70
C GLU A 80 -9.28 -32.58 6.27
N PRO A 81 -9.25 -32.10 4.99
CA PRO A 81 -8.32 -31.03 4.60
C PRO A 81 -8.54 -29.72 5.37
N VAL A 82 -9.78 -29.45 5.79
CA VAL A 82 -10.16 -28.25 6.54
C VAL A 82 -9.80 -28.41 8.01
N GLU A 83 -10.21 -29.52 8.63
CA GLU A 83 -9.95 -29.80 10.05
C GLU A 83 -8.44 -29.90 10.34
N SER A 84 -7.71 -30.68 9.53
CA SER A 84 -6.26 -30.86 9.67
C SER A 84 -5.49 -29.55 9.49
N ARG A 85 -5.91 -28.70 8.54
CA ARG A 85 -5.30 -27.37 8.35
C ARG A 85 -5.58 -26.46 9.56
N LEU A 86 -6.84 -26.42 10.01
CA LEU A 86 -7.26 -25.53 11.08
C LEU A 86 -6.60 -25.90 12.42
N GLU A 87 -6.55 -27.18 12.78
CA GLU A 87 -5.89 -27.64 14.02
C GLU A 87 -4.39 -27.37 14.01
N LYS A 88 -3.71 -27.64 12.89
CA LYS A 88 -2.28 -27.37 12.73
C LYS A 88 -1.96 -25.89 12.94
N GLU A 89 -2.71 -25.02 12.27
CA GLU A 89 -2.50 -23.58 12.35
C GLU A 89 -2.84 -23.02 13.73
N LEU A 90 -3.99 -23.37 14.31
CA LEU A 90 -4.40 -22.91 15.64
C LEU A 90 -3.40 -23.35 16.70
N THR A 91 -2.94 -24.59 16.66
CA THR A 91 -1.93 -25.10 17.60
C THR A 91 -0.62 -24.29 17.49
N SER A 92 -0.20 -23.95 16.26
CA SER A 92 0.99 -23.14 16.04
C SER A 92 0.81 -21.69 16.51
N ILE A 93 -0.31 -21.05 16.18
CA ILE A 93 -0.59 -19.65 16.52
C ILE A 93 -0.74 -19.47 18.04
N ILE A 94 -1.53 -20.33 18.68
CA ILE A 94 -1.76 -20.29 20.12
C ILE A 94 -0.48 -20.69 20.88
N GLY A 95 0.19 -21.77 20.45
CA GLY A 95 1.41 -22.26 21.09
C GLY A 95 2.57 -21.26 21.08
N ASN A 96 2.63 -20.38 20.07
CA ASN A 96 3.63 -19.30 19.98
C ASN A 96 3.12 -17.95 20.53
N GLY A 97 1.92 -17.87 21.11
CA GLY A 97 1.39 -16.65 21.74
C GLY A 97 0.92 -15.57 20.77
N PHE A 98 0.60 -15.92 19.52
CA PHE A 98 0.16 -14.97 18.49
C PHE A 98 -1.36 -14.80 18.38
N ALA A 99 -2.15 -15.53 19.18
CA ALA A 99 -3.61 -15.44 19.15
C ALA A 99 -4.13 -14.03 19.43
N VAL A 100 -3.49 -13.30 20.34
CA VAL A 100 -3.84 -11.90 20.65
C VAL A 100 -3.77 -11.02 19.40
N MET A 101 -2.73 -11.17 18.57
CA MET A 101 -2.57 -10.39 17.33
C MET A 101 -3.72 -10.65 16.34
N TYR A 102 -4.15 -11.91 16.23
CA TYR A 102 -5.28 -12.29 15.39
C TYR A 102 -6.59 -11.70 15.89
N ILE A 103 -6.85 -11.75 17.19
CA ILE A 103 -8.06 -11.17 17.78
C ILE A 103 -8.11 -9.65 17.60
N ILE A 104 -6.97 -8.95 17.75
CA ILE A 104 -6.88 -7.51 17.51
C ILE A 104 -7.22 -7.19 16.05
N ALA A 105 -6.56 -7.88 15.11
CA ALA A 105 -6.79 -7.69 13.68
C ALA A 105 -8.26 -7.98 13.30
N GLN A 106 -8.82 -9.06 13.83
CA GLN A 106 -10.23 -9.44 13.64
C GLN A 106 -11.17 -8.33 14.12
N LYS A 107 -10.97 -7.80 15.33
CA LYS A 107 -11.78 -6.70 15.87
C LYS A 107 -11.71 -5.45 14.98
N LEU A 108 -10.52 -5.09 14.51
CA LEU A 108 -10.33 -3.94 13.61
C LEU A 108 -11.05 -4.13 12.27
N VAL A 109 -10.90 -5.30 11.65
CA VAL A 109 -11.53 -5.62 10.36
C VAL A 109 -13.05 -5.67 10.48
N TRP A 110 -13.58 -6.32 11.52
CA TRP A 110 -15.02 -6.41 11.75
C TRP A 110 -15.61 -5.03 11.98
N LYS A 111 -14.97 -4.20 12.81
CA LYS A 111 -15.43 -2.83 13.05
C LYS A 111 -15.47 -1.99 11.77
N SER A 112 -14.44 -2.08 10.93
CA SER A 112 -14.40 -1.40 9.63
C SER A 112 -15.51 -1.89 8.70
N ASN A 113 -15.71 -3.21 8.60
CA ASN A 113 -16.77 -3.80 7.78
C ASN A 113 -18.17 -3.41 8.27
N GLU A 114 -18.41 -3.38 9.58
CA GLU A 114 -19.67 -2.93 10.20
C GLU A 114 -19.96 -1.45 9.89
N ASP A 115 -18.91 -0.62 9.87
CA ASP A 115 -19.01 0.80 9.49
C ASP A 115 -19.05 1.02 7.97
N GLY A 116 -19.08 -0.06 7.19
CA GLY A 116 -19.28 -0.07 5.74
C GLY A 116 -18.01 0.04 4.90
N TYR A 117 -16.82 -0.02 5.52
CA TYR A 117 -15.54 0.04 4.83
C TYR A 117 -14.90 -1.35 4.76
N LEU A 118 -14.84 -1.90 3.54
CA LEU A 118 -14.07 -3.11 3.28
C LEU A 118 -12.60 -2.91 3.67
N VAL A 119 -11.96 -3.94 4.23
CA VAL A 119 -10.51 -3.93 4.49
C VAL A 119 -9.81 -4.80 3.47
N GLY A 120 -8.84 -4.24 2.76
CA GLY A 120 -7.99 -4.98 1.86
C GLY A 120 -6.97 -5.82 2.63
N SER A 121 -6.89 -7.12 2.32
CA SER A 121 -5.86 -8.00 2.88
C SER A 121 -4.48 -7.63 2.34
N ARG A 122 -3.43 -7.71 3.17
CA ARG A 122 -2.06 -7.40 2.75
C ARG A 122 -1.05 -8.33 3.41
N GLY A 123 0.05 -8.56 2.68
CA GLY A 123 1.21 -9.25 3.21
C GLY A 123 1.00 -10.75 3.25
N SER A 124 1.57 -11.42 4.25
CA SER A 124 1.52 -12.89 4.34
C SER A 124 0.41 -13.45 5.20
N VAL A 125 -0.42 -12.62 5.83
CA VAL A 125 -1.52 -13.13 6.69
C VAL A 125 -2.52 -13.97 5.90
N GLY A 126 -2.71 -13.68 4.60
CA GLY A 126 -3.52 -14.50 3.69
C GLY A 126 -2.99 -15.93 3.43
N SER A 127 -1.80 -16.28 3.94
CA SER A 127 -1.31 -17.66 3.97
C SER A 127 -1.92 -18.49 5.10
N SER A 128 -2.60 -17.86 6.08
CA SER A 128 -3.23 -18.53 7.21
C SER A 128 -4.72 -18.75 6.99
N PHE A 129 -5.14 -20.02 7.05
CA PHE A 129 -6.54 -20.39 7.03
C PHE A 129 -7.29 -19.93 8.29
N VAL A 130 -6.61 -19.89 9.44
CA VAL A 130 -7.13 -19.27 10.67
C VAL A 130 -7.48 -17.81 10.44
N ALA A 131 -6.66 -17.06 9.70
CA ALA A 131 -6.96 -15.67 9.35
C ALA A 131 -8.18 -15.56 8.42
N THR A 132 -8.36 -16.49 7.49
CA THR A 132 -9.57 -16.56 6.64
C THR A 132 -10.81 -16.81 7.49
N MET A 133 -10.76 -17.80 8.39
CA MET A 133 -11.91 -18.18 9.23
C MET A 133 -12.24 -17.16 10.33
N SER A 134 -11.27 -16.35 10.77
CA SER A 134 -11.53 -15.22 11.68
C SER A 134 -11.98 -13.95 10.95
N GLY A 135 -11.98 -13.95 9.62
CA GLY A 135 -12.40 -12.81 8.81
C GLY A 135 -11.38 -11.67 8.76
N ILE A 136 -10.10 -11.96 9.02
CA ILE A 136 -8.99 -11.00 8.89
C ILE A 136 -8.62 -10.81 7.41
N THR A 137 -8.74 -11.87 6.61
CA THR A 137 -8.37 -11.90 5.20
C THR A 137 -9.44 -12.58 4.35
N GLU A 138 -9.66 -12.09 3.14
CA GLU A 138 -10.55 -12.73 2.16
C GLU A 138 -9.84 -13.85 1.37
N VAL A 139 -8.51 -13.89 1.40
CA VAL A 139 -7.71 -14.94 0.75
C VAL A 139 -7.88 -16.26 1.50
N ASN A 140 -8.36 -17.29 0.81
CA ASN A 140 -8.42 -18.66 1.33
C ASN A 140 -7.20 -19.48 0.87
N PRO A 141 -6.28 -19.88 1.77
CA PRO A 141 -5.04 -20.54 1.40
C PRO A 141 -5.17 -22.05 1.17
N LEU A 142 -6.35 -22.64 1.34
CA LEU A 142 -6.58 -24.06 1.04
C LEU A 142 -6.30 -24.36 -0.45
N PRO A 143 -6.06 -25.64 -0.80
CA PRO A 143 -6.06 -26.08 -2.19
C PRO A 143 -7.36 -25.67 -2.90
N ALA A 144 -7.32 -25.53 -4.23
CA ALA A 144 -8.52 -25.29 -5.02
C ALA A 144 -9.60 -26.34 -4.69
N HIS A 145 -10.84 -25.90 -4.44
CA HIS A 145 -11.93 -26.80 -4.07
C HIS A 145 -13.30 -26.21 -4.38
N TYR A 146 -14.31 -27.08 -4.43
CA TYR A 146 -15.71 -26.68 -4.43
C TYR A 146 -16.30 -26.81 -3.03
N TYR A 147 -17.26 -25.95 -2.70
CA TYR A 147 -18.16 -26.15 -1.56
C TYR A 147 -19.58 -25.67 -1.84
N CYS A 148 -20.56 -26.18 -1.10
CA CYS A 148 -21.97 -25.79 -1.22
C CYS A 148 -22.43 -25.06 0.04
N GLU A 149 -22.83 -23.80 -0.07
CA GLU A 149 -23.34 -23.01 1.06
C GLU A 149 -24.65 -23.58 1.65
N ASN A 150 -25.41 -24.36 0.89
CA ASN A 150 -26.72 -24.87 1.31
C ASN A 150 -26.64 -26.23 2.03
N CYS A 151 -25.88 -27.19 1.50
CA CYS A 151 -25.81 -28.55 2.06
C CYS A 151 -24.43 -28.96 2.58
N HIS A 152 -23.47 -28.03 2.56
CA HIS A 152 -22.10 -28.22 3.05
C HIS A 152 -21.29 -29.31 2.35
N TYR A 153 -21.74 -29.80 1.18
CA TYR A 153 -20.91 -30.64 0.32
C TYR A 153 -19.63 -29.91 -0.06
N SER A 154 -18.47 -30.59 0.01
CA SER A 154 -17.18 -30.07 -0.46
C SER A 154 -16.42 -31.10 -1.28
N ASP A 155 -15.64 -30.65 -2.26
CA ASP A 155 -14.79 -31.50 -3.11
C ASP A 155 -13.39 -30.91 -3.24
N PHE A 156 -12.41 -31.62 -2.68
CA PHE A 156 -10.97 -31.29 -2.73
C PHE A 156 -10.16 -32.27 -3.59
N ASP A 157 -10.72 -33.45 -3.90
CA ASP A 157 -9.93 -34.62 -4.30
C ASP A 157 -10.37 -35.24 -5.62
N SER A 158 -11.48 -34.80 -6.22
CA SER A 158 -11.86 -35.30 -7.53
C SER A 158 -10.78 -35.03 -8.58
N GLU A 159 -10.71 -35.90 -9.59
CA GLU A 159 -9.74 -35.75 -10.70
C GLU A 159 -9.91 -34.39 -11.42
N GLU A 160 -11.12 -33.85 -11.41
CA GLU A 160 -11.40 -32.51 -11.93
C GLU A 160 -10.73 -31.42 -11.09
N VAL A 161 -10.89 -31.46 -9.76
CA VAL A 161 -10.26 -30.49 -8.85
C VAL A 161 -8.74 -30.61 -8.90
N LYS A 162 -8.20 -31.84 -8.94
CA LYS A 162 -6.76 -32.10 -9.05
C LYS A 162 -6.13 -31.55 -10.34
N ALA A 163 -6.91 -31.39 -11.41
CA ALA A 163 -6.43 -30.74 -12.64
C ALA A 163 -6.09 -29.25 -12.44
N TYR A 164 -6.55 -28.65 -11.33
CA TYR A 164 -6.28 -27.27 -10.93
C TYR A 164 -5.29 -27.15 -9.76
N ALA A 165 -4.58 -28.24 -9.41
CA ALA A 165 -3.49 -28.17 -8.44
C ALA A 165 -2.45 -27.11 -8.84
N GLY A 166 -2.00 -26.32 -7.87
CA GLY A 166 -1.12 -25.16 -8.03
C GLY A 166 -1.82 -23.90 -8.58
N LYS A 167 -3.13 -23.93 -8.81
CA LYS A 167 -3.95 -22.79 -9.29
C LYS A 167 -4.98 -22.39 -8.24
N SER A 168 -5.68 -21.29 -8.53
CA SER A 168 -6.82 -20.80 -7.77
C SER A 168 -8.08 -21.58 -8.13
N GLY A 169 -8.91 -21.90 -7.15
CA GLY A 169 -10.25 -22.45 -7.35
C GLY A 169 -11.14 -21.54 -8.19
N CYS A 170 -10.85 -20.23 -8.21
CA CYS A 170 -11.53 -19.28 -9.10
C CYS A 170 -11.47 -19.68 -10.58
N ASP A 171 -10.42 -20.41 -11.01
CA ASP A 171 -10.24 -20.81 -12.40
C ASP A 171 -11.04 -22.06 -12.80
N MET A 172 -11.67 -22.72 -11.82
CA MET A 172 -12.47 -23.93 -12.07
C MET A 172 -13.81 -23.57 -12.74
N PRO A 173 -14.39 -24.45 -13.56
CA PRO A 173 -15.68 -24.19 -14.22
C PRO A 173 -16.84 -24.16 -13.21
N ASP A 174 -17.98 -23.61 -13.63
CA ASP A 174 -19.19 -23.67 -12.82
C ASP A 174 -19.80 -25.05 -12.78
N LYS A 175 -20.27 -25.43 -11.58
CA LYS A 175 -20.81 -26.76 -11.33
C LYS A 175 -21.98 -26.68 -10.35
N LEU A 176 -22.94 -27.59 -10.53
CA LEU A 176 -24.04 -27.78 -9.58
C LEU A 176 -23.65 -28.82 -8.54
N CYS A 177 -24.12 -28.61 -7.32
CA CYS A 177 -23.88 -29.51 -6.20
C CYS A 177 -24.49 -30.88 -6.52
N PRO A 178 -23.72 -31.97 -6.45
CA PRO A 178 -24.23 -33.31 -6.74
C PRO A 178 -25.23 -33.82 -5.68
N VAL A 179 -25.32 -33.15 -4.52
CA VAL A 179 -26.20 -33.54 -3.41
C VAL A 179 -27.53 -32.78 -3.46
N CYS A 180 -27.50 -31.44 -3.53
CA CYS A 180 -28.72 -30.62 -3.45
C CYS A 180 -29.09 -29.88 -4.75
N GLY A 181 -28.22 -29.89 -5.77
CA GLY A 181 -28.47 -29.23 -7.06
C GLY A 181 -28.20 -27.72 -7.11
N GLU A 182 -27.89 -27.08 -5.99
CA GLU A 182 -27.53 -25.65 -5.95
C GLU A 182 -26.16 -25.38 -6.58
N PRO A 183 -25.90 -24.18 -7.13
CA PRO A 183 -24.57 -23.81 -7.61
C PRO A 183 -23.49 -23.99 -6.54
N LEU A 184 -22.35 -24.58 -6.92
CA LEU A 184 -21.18 -24.70 -6.05
C LEU A 184 -20.38 -23.40 -6.06
N MET A 185 -19.87 -23.05 -4.88
CA MET A 185 -18.85 -22.03 -4.70
C MET A 185 -17.47 -22.60 -5.00
N LYS A 186 -16.56 -21.73 -5.41
CA LYS A 186 -15.20 -22.06 -5.84
C LYS A 186 -14.22 -21.23 -5.05
N ASP A 187 -13.25 -21.87 -4.40
CA ASP A 187 -12.29 -21.15 -3.56
C ASP A 187 -10.98 -21.92 -3.40
N GLY A 188 -10.02 -21.32 -2.69
CA GLY A 188 -8.70 -21.88 -2.42
C GLY A 188 -7.65 -21.44 -3.42
N HIS A 189 -6.55 -20.87 -2.92
CA HIS A 189 -5.44 -20.36 -3.74
C HIS A 189 -4.15 -21.17 -3.60
N GLU A 190 -4.18 -22.27 -2.83
CA GLU A 190 -3.06 -23.16 -2.54
C GLU A 190 -1.82 -22.38 -2.08
N ILE A 191 -1.88 -21.94 -0.81
CA ILE A 191 -0.84 -21.13 -0.18
C ILE A 191 -0.39 -21.83 1.12
N PRO A 192 0.92 -22.11 1.28
CA PRO A 192 1.43 -22.78 2.48
C PRO A 192 1.42 -21.83 3.68
N PHE A 193 0.99 -22.33 4.84
CA PHE A 193 0.93 -21.59 6.09
C PHE A 193 2.32 -21.09 6.55
N GLU A 194 3.34 -21.89 6.27
CA GLU A 194 4.72 -21.66 6.71
C GLU A 194 5.33 -20.40 6.07
N THR A 195 4.75 -19.89 4.98
CA THR A 195 5.09 -18.56 4.47
C THR A 195 4.86 -17.46 5.51
N PHE A 196 3.87 -17.64 6.40
CA PHE A 196 3.52 -16.70 7.45
C PHE A 196 4.40 -16.86 8.70
N LEU A 197 4.44 -18.06 9.31
CA LEU A 197 5.08 -18.29 10.62
C LEU A 197 6.35 -19.17 10.60
N GLY A 198 6.77 -19.62 9.42
CA GLY A 198 7.80 -20.66 9.30
C GLY A 198 7.30 -22.03 9.75
N PHE A 199 8.19 -23.00 9.80
CA PHE A 199 7.88 -24.37 10.25
C PHE A 199 7.94 -24.51 11.78
N TYR A 200 8.76 -23.68 12.44
CA TYR A 200 9.11 -23.85 13.85
C TYR A 200 8.72 -22.65 14.72
N GLY A 201 7.89 -21.74 14.20
CA GLY A 201 7.57 -20.46 14.88
C GLY A 201 8.77 -19.51 14.96
N ASP A 202 9.77 -19.72 14.10
CA ASP A 202 11.03 -18.98 14.05
C ASP A 202 10.91 -17.62 13.34
N LYS A 203 9.71 -17.27 12.88
CA LYS A 203 9.37 -15.99 12.27
C LYS A 203 8.24 -15.32 13.05
N GLU A 204 8.46 -14.08 13.42
CA GLU A 204 7.41 -13.23 13.98
C GLU A 204 6.39 -12.84 12.89
N PRO A 205 5.08 -12.99 13.13
CA PRO A 205 4.05 -12.62 12.19
C PRO A 205 3.91 -11.10 12.10
N ASP A 206 3.66 -10.61 10.89
CA ASP A 206 3.30 -9.22 10.63
C ASP A 206 1.92 -9.23 9.96
N ILE A 207 0.92 -8.64 10.62
CA ILE A 207 -0.46 -8.58 10.12
C ILE A 207 -0.68 -7.19 9.54
N ASP A 208 -0.51 -7.10 8.22
CA ASP A 208 -0.76 -5.89 7.45
C ASP A 208 -2.22 -5.80 7.01
N LEU A 209 -2.86 -4.66 7.26
CA LEU A 209 -4.24 -4.41 6.84
C LEU A 209 -4.32 -3.08 6.08
N ASN A 210 -4.93 -3.11 4.89
CA ASN A 210 -5.19 -1.93 4.09
C ASN A 210 -6.61 -1.43 4.37
N PHE A 211 -6.73 -0.40 5.20
CA PHE A 211 -7.97 0.33 5.43
C PHE A 211 -8.16 1.41 4.37
N SER A 212 -9.39 1.87 4.18
CA SER A 212 -9.62 3.11 3.43
C SER A 212 -8.86 4.26 4.07
N GLY A 213 -8.23 5.12 3.26
CA GLY A 213 -7.59 6.35 3.75
C GLY A 213 -8.54 7.26 4.52
N GLU A 214 -9.84 7.21 4.23
CA GLU A 214 -10.89 7.97 4.93
C GLU A 214 -11.21 7.37 6.31
N TYR A 215 -11.06 6.05 6.45
CA TYR A 215 -11.39 5.30 7.66
C TYR A 215 -10.17 5.09 8.57
N GLN A 216 -8.96 5.25 8.06
CA GLN A 216 -7.71 4.92 8.75
C GLN A 216 -7.62 5.54 10.16
N ASN A 217 -8.00 6.82 10.31
CA ASN A 217 -7.97 7.48 11.62
C ASN A 217 -8.97 6.86 12.60
N HIS A 218 -10.18 6.50 12.15
CA HIS A 218 -11.17 5.81 12.99
C HIS A 218 -10.67 4.42 13.43
N ALA A 219 -9.98 3.69 12.54
CA ALA A 219 -9.34 2.43 12.89
C ALA A 219 -8.22 2.61 13.92
N HIS A 220 -7.47 3.72 13.87
CA HIS A 220 -6.49 4.08 14.91
C HIS A 220 -7.17 4.39 16.23
N ASP A 221 -8.19 5.23 16.25
CA ASP A 221 -8.92 5.58 17.48
C ASP A 221 -9.57 4.33 18.12
N TYR A 222 -10.03 3.37 17.31
CA TYR A 222 -10.59 2.13 17.82
C TYR A 222 -9.56 1.25 18.54
N THR A 223 -8.26 1.43 18.30
CA THR A 223 -7.23 0.72 19.09
C THR A 223 -7.25 1.12 20.57
N GLU A 224 -7.60 2.37 20.89
CA GLU A 224 -7.77 2.82 22.29
C GLU A 224 -8.98 2.14 22.95
N VAL A 225 -10.02 1.79 22.18
CA VAL A 225 -11.16 1.01 22.69
C VAL A 225 -10.74 -0.44 22.99
N ILE A 226 -9.83 -1.01 22.18
CA ILE A 226 -9.35 -2.39 22.36
C ILE A 226 -8.38 -2.50 23.55
N PHE A 227 -7.43 -1.57 23.67
CA PHE A 227 -6.32 -1.67 24.64
C PHE A 227 -6.47 -0.77 25.87
N GLY A 228 -7.36 0.22 25.81
CA GLY A 228 -7.53 1.25 26.81
C GLY A 228 -6.96 2.60 26.38
N ASP A 229 -7.59 3.66 26.87
CA ASP A 229 -7.17 5.04 26.64
C ASP A 229 -5.73 5.27 27.12
N GLY A 230 -4.93 5.94 26.28
CA GLY A 230 -3.51 6.23 26.54
C GLY A 230 -2.54 5.04 26.41
N GLN A 231 -2.99 3.87 25.92
CA GLN A 231 -2.15 2.68 25.72
C GLN A 231 -1.63 2.52 24.28
N THR A 232 -1.90 3.48 23.39
CA THR A 232 -1.50 3.40 21.98
C THR A 232 -0.79 4.66 21.54
N PHE A 233 0.29 4.49 20.78
CA PHE A 233 1.12 5.59 20.30
C PHE A 233 1.39 5.44 18.81
N ARG A 234 1.44 6.56 18.07
CA ARG A 234 1.87 6.52 16.68
C ARG A 234 3.37 6.23 16.63
N ALA A 235 3.82 5.31 15.78
CA ALA A 235 5.26 5.12 15.60
C ALA A 235 5.88 6.41 15.01
N GLY A 236 6.92 6.94 15.65
CA GLY A 236 7.65 8.11 15.16
C GLY A 236 8.59 7.76 14.01
N THR A 237 8.91 8.75 13.18
CA THR A 237 9.93 8.63 12.13
C THR A 237 10.96 9.75 12.21
N ILE A 238 12.20 9.44 11.84
CA ILE A 238 13.30 10.41 11.80
C ILE A 238 13.64 10.68 10.33
N GLY A 239 13.31 11.88 9.85
CA GLY A 239 13.62 12.31 8.49
C GLY A 239 15.07 12.77 8.39
N THR A 240 15.90 12.04 7.63
CA THR A 240 17.32 12.35 7.42
C THR A 240 17.56 13.00 6.06
N LEU A 241 18.75 13.61 5.88
CA LEU A 241 19.17 14.11 4.57
C LEU A 241 19.49 12.95 3.63
N ALA A 242 18.70 12.82 2.57
CA ALA A 242 18.99 11.96 1.42
C ALA A 242 19.92 12.68 0.43
N GLU A 243 20.59 11.90 -0.42
CA GLU A 243 21.64 12.35 -1.34
C GLU A 243 21.23 13.57 -2.19
N LYS A 244 20.06 13.53 -2.84
CA LYS A 244 19.56 14.65 -3.67
C LYS A 244 19.40 15.95 -2.88
N THR A 245 18.88 15.87 -1.66
CA THR A 245 18.68 17.05 -0.81
C THR A 245 20.02 17.58 -0.31
N ALA A 246 20.92 16.68 0.12
CA ALA A 246 22.27 17.05 0.55
C ALA A 246 23.04 17.75 -0.58
N PHE A 247 22.97 17.22 -1.80
CA PHE A 247 23.60 17.86 -2.97
C PHE A 247 22.99 19.24 -3.25
N GLY A 248 21.67 19.39 -3.18
CA GLY A 248 21.00 20.68 -3.33
C GLY A 248 21.49 21.73 -2.31
N TYR A 249 21.72 21.34 -1.05
CA TYR A 249 22.27 22.23 -0.02
C TYR A 249 23.72 22.63 -0.32
N VAL A 250 24.57 21.67 -0.70
CA VAL A 250 25.97 21.94 -1.04
C VAL A 250 26.07 22.85 -2.26
N TYR A 251 25.27 22.59 -3.29
CA TYR A 251 25.20 23.41 -4.49
C TYR A 251 24.80 24.85 -4.14
N LYS A 252 23.69 25.02 -3.43
CA LYS A 252 23.18 26.34 -3.03
C LYS A 252 24.18 27.10 -2.15
N TYR A 253 24.86 26.41 -1.23
CA TYR A 253 25.92 27.01 -0.42
C TYR A 253 27.06 27.59 -1.28
N PHE A 254 27.53 26.84 -2.27
CA PHE A 254 28.60 27.30 -3.15
C PHE A 254 28.14 28.39 -4.11
N GLU A 255 26.90 28.31 -4.59
CA GLU A 255 26.24 29.34 -5.41
C GLU A 255 26.14 30.67 -4.63
N GLU A 256 25.58 30.67 -3.42
CA GLU A 256 25.44 31.87 -2.58
C GLU A 256 26.79 32.48 -2.16
N LYS A 257 27.85 31.67 -2.13
CA LYS A 257 29.21 32.13 -1.84
C LYS A 257 30.00 32.51 -3.08
N GLU A 258 29.43 32.35 -4.27
CA GLU A 258 30.09 32.59 -5.56
C GLU A 258 31.39 31.76 -5.70
N ILE A 259 31.44 30.57 -5.11
CA ILE A 259 32.61 29.67 -5.14
C ILE A 259 32.33 28.53 -6.12
N HIS A 260 33.12 28.45 -7.18
CA HIS A 260 33.03 27.32 -8.10
C HIS A 260 33.76 26.08 -7.57
N LYS A 261 33.07 24.94 -7.49
CA LYS A 261 33.65 23.63 -7.18
C LYS A 261 33.29 22.60 -8.25
N ARG A 262 34.20 21.66 -8.48
CA ARG A 262 33.94 20.53 -9.40
C ARG A 262 32.87 19.63 -8.79
N ARG A 263 32.02 19.05 -9.63
CA ARG A 263 30.94 18.14 -9.21
C ARG A 263 31.39 17.02 -8.26
N PRO A 264 32.52 16.30 -8.48
CA PRO A 264 32.96 15.28 -7.53
C PRO A 264 33.26 15.80 -6.12
N GLU A 265 33.70 17.05 -5.97
CA GLU A 265 33.92 17.64 -4.65
C GLU A 265 32.60 17.99 -3.97
N MET A 266 31.61 18.46 -4.74
CA MET A 266 30.27 18.70 -4.20
C MET A 266 29.59 17.40 -3.77
N GLU A 267 29.74 16.33 -4.56
CA GLU A 267 29.25 14.99 -4.21
C GLU A 267 29.92 14.43 -2.95
N ARG A 268 31.25 14.57 -2.83
CA ARG A 268 32.00 14.18 -1.61
C ARG A 268 31.48 14.89 -0.36
N ILE A 269 31.25 16.20 -0.44
CA ILE A 269 30.73 16.98 0.70
C ILE A 269 29.28 16.59 0.99
N ALA A 270 28.45 16.43 -0.04
CA ALA A 270 27.06 16.03 0.11
C ALA A 270 26.95 14.68 0.82
N GLN A 271 27.82 13.71 0.48
CA GLN A 271 27.88 12.41 1.15
C GLN A 271 28.19 12.54 2.65
N GLY A 272 29.01 13.50 3.05
CA GLY A 272 29.28 13.79 4.47
C GLY A 272 28.09 14.41 5.22
N CYS A 273 27.07 14.90 4.50
CA CYS A 273 25.82 15.41 5.09
C CYS A 273 24.69 14.37 5.09
N VAL A 274 24.82 13.27 4.36
CA VAL A 274 23.79 12.22 4.28
C VAL A 274 23.62 11.56 5.65
N GLY A 275 22.36 11.28 6.02
CA GLY A 275 22.03 10.65 7.30
C GLY A 275 21.86 11.63 8.47
N VAL A 276 22.26 12.89 8.32
CA VAL A 276 22.01 13.92 9.34
C VAL A 276 20.50 14.12 9.51
N ARG A 277 20.03 14.06 10.76
CA ARG A 277 18.62 14.32 11.11
C ARG A 277 18.22 15.73 10.68
N ARG A 278 17.09 15.84 9.97
CA ARG A 278 16.51 17.11 9.52
C ARG A 278 15.16 17.38 10.17
N THR A 279 14.31 16.37 10.29
CA THR A 279 12.93 16.50 10.80
C THR A 279 12.52 15.26 11.58
N THR A 280 11.35 15.31 12.19
CA THR A 280 10.66 14.14 12.75
C THR A 280 9.25 14.09 12.17
N GLY A 281 8.70 12.90 12.00
CA GLY A 281 7.39 12.69 11.42
C GLY A 281 6.67 11.52 12.09
N GLN A 282 5.71 10.97 11.39
CA GLN A 282 4.89 9.85 11.84
C GLN A 282 4.95 8.70 10.84
N HIS A 283 4.83 7.47 11.33
CA HIS A 283 4.72 6.29 10.49
C HIS A 283 3.37 6.31 9.74
N PRO A 284 3.32 5.91 8.46
CA PRO A 284 2.10 5.97 7.65
C PRO A 284 0.90 5.20 8.22
N GLY A 285 1.11 4.19 9.08
CA GLY A 285 0.00 3.48 9.73
C GLY A 285 0.38 2.69 10.98
N GLY A 286 1.58 2.88 11.50
CA GLY A 286 2.12 2.05 12.60
C GLY A 286 1.63 2.57 13.93
N ILE A 287 0.88 1.74 14.65
CA ILE A 287 0.44 1.99 16.03
C ILE A 287 1.20 1.05 16.94
N VAL A 288 1.97 1.63 17.87
CA VAL A 288 2.68 0.91 18.92
C VAL A 288 1.72 0.70 20.09
N VAL A 289 1.56 -0.55 20.50
CA VAL A 289 0.67 -0.95 21.59
C VAL A 289 1.47 -1.11 22.87
N LEU A 290 1.09 -0.37 23.91
CA LEU A 290 1.62 -0.49 25.26
C LEU A 290 0.75 -1.48 26.05
N PRO A 291 1.34 -2.53 26.67
CA PRO A 291 0.58 -3.43 27.53
C PRO A 291 0.05 -2.72 28.79
N ILE A 292 -1.14 -3.13 29.23
CA ILE A 292 -1.77 -2.57 30.44
C ILE A 292 -0.83 -2.76 31.64
N GLY A 293 -0.60 -1.67 32.37
CA GLY A 293 0.25 -1.64 33.56
C GLY A 293 1.71 -1.27 33.31
N GLU A 294 2.12 -1.16 32.04
CA GLU A 294 3.44 -0.63 31.66
C GLU A 294 3.37 0.90 31.42
N GLU A 295 4.54 1.55 31.40
CA GLU A 295 4.67 2.98 31.15
C GLU A 295 5.52 3.20 29.90
N ILE A 296 5.05 4.01 28.93
CA ILE A 296 5.76 4.17 27.65
C ILE A 296 7.23 4.61 27.81
N TYR A 297 7.51 5.38 28.87
CA TYR A 297 8.84 5.90 29.17
C TYR A 297 9.86 4.82 29.58
N SER A 298 9.43 3.59 29.90
CA SER A 298 10.36 2.47 30.09
C SER A 298 10.92 1.93 28.77
N PHE A 299 10.33 2.33 27.63
CA PHE A 299 10.74 1.88 26.29
C PHE A 299 11.27 3.04 25.44
N THR A 300 10.56 4.16 25.44
CA THR A 300 10.93 5.31 24.60
C THR A 300 10.33 6.60 25.14
N PRO A 301 11.02 7.75 24.99
CA PRO A 301 10.37 9.04 25.13
C PRO A 301 9.25 9.20 24.09
N VAL A 302 8.36 10.17 24.31
CA VAL A 302 7.33 10.54 23.33
C VAL A 302 7.46 12.01 22.94
N GLN A 303 6.92 12.35 21.78
CA GLN A 303 6.93 13.70 21.23
C GLN A 303 5.72 13.94 20.30
N ARG A 304 5.62 15.13 19.71
CA ARG A 304 4.68 15.40 18.61
C ARG A 304 5.42 15.38 17.27
N PRO A 305 4.82 14.87 16.19
CA PRO A 305 5.45 14.85 14.87
C PRO A 305 5.76 16.28 14.44
N ALA A 306 6.97 16.49 13.90
CA ALA A 306 7.47 17.79 13.48
C ALA A 306 7.42 18.92 14.55
N ASN A 307 7.27 18.56 15.84
CA ASN A 307 7.00 19.50 16.94
C ASN A 307 5.73 20.37 16.72
N ASP A 308 4.76 19.89 15.95
CA ASP A 308 3.49 20.57 15.80
C ASP A 308 2.66 20.40 17.09
N MET A 309 2.45 21.49 17.82
CA MET A 309 1.70 21.49 19.08
C MET A 309 0.18 21.52 18.87
N THR A 310 -0.29 21.66 17.62
CA THR A 310 -1.71 21.70 17.27
C THR A 310 -2.29 20.32 16.98
N THR A 311 -1.46 19.36 16.58
CA THR A 311 -1.91 17.96 16.44
C THR A 311 -2.11 17.31 17.80
N GLN A 312 -3.12 16.45 17.92
CA GLN A 312 -3.33 15.62 19.10
C GLN A 312 -2.44 14.37 19.09
N THR A 313 -1.98 13.94 17.92
CA THR A 313 -1.15 12.74 17.74
C THR A 313 0.14 12.82 18.55
N ILE A 314 0.39 11.77 19.34
CA ILE A 314 1.62 11.55 20.08
C ILE A 314 2.40 10.44 19.37
N THR A 315 3.69 10.69 19.12
CA THR A 315 4.60 9.75 18.47
C THR A 315 5.68 9.25 19.43
N THR A 316 6.11 8.00 19.27
CA THR A 316 7.36 7.52 19.89
C THR A 316 8.55 8.37 19.43
N HIS A 317 9.52 8.62 20.31
CA HIS A 317 10.73 9.37 19.96
C HIS A 317 11.73 8.49 19.21
N PHE A 318 11.86 7.24 19.65
CA PHE A 318 12.53 6.22 18.87
C PHE A 318 11.66 5.82 17.68
N ASP A 319 12.31 5.55 16.56
CA ASP A 319 11.65 4.85 15.48
C ASP A 319 11.32 3.41 15.92
N TYR A 320 10.36 2.79 15.24
CA TYR A 320 9.91 1.45 15.61
C TYR A 320 11.04 0.41 15.54
N HIS A 321 11.97 0.55 14.59
CA HIS A 321 13.11 -0.37 14.45
C HIS A 321 13.96 -0.45 15.73
N SER A 322 14.01 0.63 16.52
CA SER A 322 14.78 0.65 17.76
C SER A 322 14.09 -0.05 18.94
N ILE A 323 12.79 -0.38 18.81
CA ILE A 323 11.93 -0.92 19.88
C ILE A 323 11.05 -2.10 19.41
N ASP A 324 11.32 -2.66 18.23
CA ASP A 324 10.50 -3.72 17.62
C ASP A 324 10.58 -5.06 18.36
N HIS A 325 11.70 -5.31 19.04
CA HIS A 325 11.88 -6.45 19.92
C HIS A 325 11.12 -6.32 21.25
N ASN A 326 10.64 -5.12 21.59
CA ASN A 326 9.92 -4.86 22.84
C ASN A 326 8.42 -4.85 22.69
N LEU A 327 7.91 -3.98 21.81
CA LEU A 327 6.50 -3.62 21.73
C LEU A 327 5.92 -4.05 20.41
N LEU A 328 4.65 -4.48 20.45
CA LEU A 328 3.92 -4.84 19.24
C LEU A 328 3.54 -3.56 18.46
N LYS A 329 3.71 -3.62 17.14
CA LYS A 329 3.12 -2.65 16.20
C LYS A 329 1.98 -3.28 15.41
N LEU A 330 0.91 -2.51 15.26
CA LEU A 330 -0.17 -2.78 14.30
C LEU A 330 0.02 -1.86 13.10
N ASP A 331 0.17 -2.42 11.90
CA ASP A 331 0.23 -1.65 10.66
C ASP A 331 -1.18 -1.49 10.08
N ILE A 332 -1.86 -0.44 10.55
CA ILE A 332 -3.17 0.01 10.09
C ILE A 332 -2.92 1.03 8.97
N LEU A 333 -2.70 0.54 7.75
CA LEU A 333 -2.30 1.33 6.60
C LEU A 333 -3.52 1.91 5.86
N GLY A 334 -3.38 3.13 5.34
CA GLY A 334 -4.37 3.72 4.42
C GLY A 334 -4.05 3.32 2.99
N HIS A 335 -5.07 2.91 2.23
CA HIS A 335 -4.95 2.52 0.83
C HIS A 335 -6.16 3.03 0.01
N ASP A 336 -5.95 3.20 -1.29
CA ASP A 336 -6.96 3.74 -2.19
C ASP A 336 -7.94 2.66 -2.68
N ASP A 337 -7.50 1.41 -2.84
CA ASP A 337 -8.36 0.29 -3.26
C ASP A 337 -9.66 0.18 -2.43
N PRO A 338 -9.61 0.15 -1.08
CA PRO A 338 -10.83 0.08 -0.28
C PRO A 338 -11.70 1.33 -0.41
N THR A 339 -11.10 2.51 -0.49
CA THR A 339 -11.81 3.79 -0.67
C THR A 339 -12.53 3.80 -2.02
N MET A 340 -11.88 3.31 -3.07
CA MET A 340 -12.43 3.24 -4.42
C MET A 340 -13.56 2.23 -4.49
N ILE A 341 -13.39 1.03 -3.94
CA ILE A 341 -14.47 0.04 -3.84
C ILE A 341 -15.67 0.62 -3.10
N ARG A 342 -15.46 1.23 -1.93
CA ARG A 342 -16.55 1.85 -1.16
C ARG A 342 -17.36 2.85 -2.01
N MET A 343 -16.67 3.78 -2.67
CA MET A 343 -17.33 4.75 -3.54
C MET A 343 -18.07 4.08 -4.71
N LEU A 344 -17.53 2.99 -5.26
CA LEU A 344 -18.19 2.22 -6.33
C LEU A 344 -19.46 1.53 -5.84
N GLU A 345 -19.43 0.92 -4.65
CA GLU A 345 -20.61 0.33 -4.01
C GLU A 345 -21.67 1.40 -3.74
N ASP A 346 -21.27 2.56 -3.20
CA ASP A 346 -22.18 3.68 -2.92
C ASP A 346 -22.83 4.24 -4.20
N LEU A 347 -22.10 4.29 -5.31
CA LEU A 347 -22.60 4.82 -6.59
C LEU A 347 -23.48 3.83 -7.35
N THR A 348 -23.29 2.52 -7.17
CA THR A 348 -23.91 1.49 -8.01
C THR A 348 -24.89 0.60 -7.27
N GLY A 349 -24.78 0.50 -5.95
CA GLY A 349 -25.52 -0.44 -5.10
C GLY A 349 -25.08 -1.90 -5.25
N VAL A 350 -23.98 -2.18 -5.98
CA VAL A 350 -23.44 -3.54 -6.15
C VAL A 350 -22.47 -3.83 -5.02
N ASP A 351 -22.70 -4.92 -4.29
CA ASP A 351 -21.75 -5.43 -3.28
C ASP A 351 -20.53 -6.06 -3.97
N ALA A 352 -19.36 -5.49 -3.75
CA ALA A 352 -18.12 -5.93 -4.38
C ALA A 352 -17.70 -7.35 -3.96
N LYS A 353 -18.17 -7.87 -2.82
CA LYS A 353 -17.90 -9.24 -2.36
C LYS A 353 -18.62 -10.29 -3.21
N THR A 354 -19.67 -9.91 -3.92
CA THR A 354 -20.44 -10.81 -4.80
C THR A 354 -19.82 -10.94 -6.20
N ILE A 355 -18.81 -10.12 -6.53
CA ILE A 355 -18.14 -10.13 -7.83
C ILE A 355 -17.29 -11.38 -7.95
N ARG A 356 -17.49 -12.12 -9.05
CA ARG A 356 -16.76 -13.35 -9.34
C ARG A 356 -15.47 -13.07 -10.08
N PHE A 357 -14.40 -13.81 -9.76
CA PHE A 357 -13.05 -13.60 -10.29
C PHE A 357 -12.78 -14.32 -11.63
N ASP A 358 -13.81 -14.87 -12.26
CA ASP A 358 -13.76 -15.60 -13.52
C ASP A 358 -14.61 -14.95 -14.62
N ASP A 359 -15.08 -13.72 -14.43
CA ASP A 359 -15.83 -12.98 -15.45
C ASP A 359 -14.97 -12.77 -16.71
N GLU A 360 -15.36 -13.41 -17.81
CA GLU A 360 -14.62 -13.40 -19.08
C GLU A 360 -14.46 -11.98 -19.66
N LYS A 361 -15.45 -11.10 -19.49
CA LYS A 361 -15.34 -9.71 -20.00
C LYS A 361 -14.33 -8.94 -19.19
N VAL A 362 -14.29 -9.12 -17.87
CA VAL A 362 -13.27 -8.49 -17.02
C VAL A 362 -11.89 -9.04 -17.34
N LEU A 363 -11.73 -10.36 -17.49
CA LEU A 363 -10.47 -10.99 -17.88
C LEU A 363 -9.96 -10.48 -19.24
N SER A 364 -10.87 -10.22 -20.19
CA SER A 364 -10.50 -9.72 -21.52
C SER A 364 -9.79 -8.36 -21.49
N LEU A 365 -10.00 -7.54 -20.46
CA LEU A 365 -9.31 -6.25 -20.30
C LEU A 365 -7.78 -6.38 -20.24
N PHE A 366 -7.29 -7.52 -19.76
CA PHE A 366 -5.86 -7.78 -19.64
C PHE A 366 -5.24 -8.32 -20.94
N ALA A 367 -6.05 -8.53 -21.98
CA ALA A 367 -5.63 -9.07 -23.26
C ALA A 367 -5.96 -8.15 -24.45
N ASN A 368 -7.05 -7.38 -24.39
CA ASN A 368 -7.49 -6.49 -25.47
C ASN A 368 -8.47 -5.39 -24.98
N LEU A 369 -9.10 -4.68 -25.92
CA LEU A 369 -10.06 -3.60 -25.69
C LEU A 369 -11.53 -3.98 -25.93
N ASP A 370 -11.84 -5.24 -26.25
CA ASP A 370 -13.16 -5.65 -26.75
C ASP A 370 -14.28 -5.36 -25.74
N ALA A 371 -14.02 -5.60 -24.45
CA ALA A 371 -14.95 -5.31 -23.36
C ALA A 371 -15.21 -3.80 -23.13
N LEU A 372 -14.34 -2.93 -23.66
CA LEU A 372 -14.50 -1.48 -23.59
C LEU A 372 -15.20 -0.90 -24.82
N HIS A 373 -15.33 -1.68 -25.90
CA HIS A 373 -15.91 -1.28 -27.19
C HIS A 373 -15.19 -0.10 -27.87
N ILE A 374 -13.86 -0.06 -27.77
CA ILE A 374 -12.98 0.95 -28.39
C ILE A 374 -11.81 0.29 -29.09
N THR A 375 -11.09 1.03 -29.93
CA THR A 375 -9.91 0.54 -30.64
C THR A 375 -8.62 1.14 -30.10
N ALA A 376 -7.46 0.55 -30.45
CA ALA A 376 -6.18 1.10 -30.06
C ALA A 376 -5.93 2.50 -30.66
N GLU A 377 -6.50 2.79 -31.84
CA GLU A 377 -6.41 4.11 -32.46
C GLU A 377 -7.13 5.18 -31.62
N ASP A 378 -8.23 4.82 -30.96
CA ASP A 378 -8.96 5.71 -30.06
C ASP A 378 -8.17 6.04 -28.78
N LEU A 379 -7.21 5.20 -28.41
CA LEU A 379 -6.44 5.28 -27.18
C LEU A 379 -4.93 5.46 -27.42
N ASP A 380 -4.59 6.16 -28.51
CA ASP A 380 -3.21 6.55 -28.81
C ASP A 380 -2.23 5.36 -28.89
N GLY A 381 -2.70 4.24 -29.46
CA GLY A 381 -1.94 3.01 -29.64
C GLY A 381 -1.92 2.09 -28.42
N CYS A 382 -2.59 2.44 -27.31
CA CYS A 382 -2.80 1.50 -26.21
C CYS A 382 -3.81 0.43 -26.63
N ASP A 383 -3.43 -0.84 -26.55
CA ASP A 383 -4.15 -2.01 -27.04
C ASP A 383 -4.76 -2.89 -25.94
N LEU A 384 -4.63 -2.47 -24.67
CA LEU A 384 -5.11 -3.21 -23.50
C LEU A 384 -6.13 -2.40 -22.70
N GLY A 385 -7.16 -3.07 -22.20
CA GLY A 385 -8.20 -2.49 -21.36
C GLY A 385 -7.82 -2.34 -19.88
N SER A 386 -6.58 -2.61 -19.47
CA SER A 386 -6.13 -2.54 -18.07
C SER A 386 -5.75 -1.14 -17.59
N LEU A 387 -5.84 -0.10 -18.43
CA LEU A 387 -5.51 1.27 -18.04
C LEU A 387 -6.31 1.72 -16.80
N GLY A 388 -5.61 2.24 -15.78
CA GLY A 388 -6.24 2.65 -14.51
C GLY A 388 -6.68 1.50 -13.58
N VAL A 389 -6.57 0.24 -14.01
CA VAL A 389 -6.71 -0.90 -13.10
C VAL A 389 -5.49 -0.92 -12.16
N PRO A 390 -5.68 -1.09 -10.84
CA PRO A 390 -4.58 -1.13 -9.86
C PRO A 390 -3.53 -2.18 -10.28
N GLU A 391 -2.25 -1.85 -10.14
CA GLU A 391 -1.09 -2.62 -10.61
C GLU A 391 -0.97 -2.78 -12.14
N PHE A 392 -2.04 -3.24 -12.79
CA PHE A 392 -2.06 -3.66 -14.18
C PHE A 392 -2.13 -2.52 -15.21
N GLY A 393 -2.41 -1.29 -14.77
CA GLY A 393 -2.51 -0.12 -15.65
C GLY A 393 -1.20 0.62 -15.92
N THR A 394 -0.07 0.13 -15.40
CA THR A 394 1.25 0.75 -15.66
C THR A 394 1.84 0.25 -16.97
N GLU A 395 2.63 1.08 -17.68
CA GLU A 395 3.27 0.68 -18.95
C GLU A 395 4.14 -0.57 -18.79
N PHE A 396 4.84 -0.70 -17.66
CA PHE A 396 5.66 -1.86 -17.34
C PHE A 396 4.82 -3.15 -17.27
N VAL A 397 3.71 -3.12 -16.52
CA VAL A 397 2.85 -4.30 -16.37
C VAL A 397 2.05 -4.57 -17.63
N MET A 398 1.58 -3.54 -18.34
CA MET A 398 0.94 -3.71 -19.65
C MET A 398 1.87 -4.38 -20.67
N GLN A 399 3.16 -4.06 -20.69
CA GLN A 399 4.11 -4.79 -21.53
C GLN A 399 4.23 -6.26 -21.10
N MET A 400 4.24 -6.54 -19.80
CA MET A 400 4.24 -7.92 -19.28
C MET A 400 2.98 -8.68 -19.67
N LEU A 401 1.80 -8.04 -19.63
CA LEU A 401 0.53 -8.60 -20.10
C LEU A 401 0.60 -8.98 -21.58
N ARG A 402 1.20 -8.14 -22.44
CA ARG A 402 1.42 -8.46 -23.86
C ARG A 402 2.35 -9.67 -24.05
N ASP A 403 3.43 -9.73 -23.27
CA ASP A 403 4.43 -10.80 -23.36
C ASP A 403 3.85 -12.15 -22.88
N THR A 404 2.92 -12.13 -21.92
CA THR A 404 2.44 -13.32 -21.20
C THR A 404 1.03 -13.77 -21.56
N GLN A 405 0.18 -12.88 -22.08
CA GLN A 405 -1.21 -13.13 -22.47
C GLN A 405 -2.01 -13.94 -21.44
N PRO A 406 -2.20 -13.42 -20.21
CA PRO A 406 -2.89 -14.15 -19.15
C PRO A 406 -4.34 -14.45 -19.53
N LYS A 407 -4.83 -15.62 -19.09
CA LYS A 407 -6.21 -16.08 -19.38
C LYS A 407 -7.04 -16.32 -18.14
N THR A 408 -6.40 -16.50 -17.00
CA THR A 408 -7.02 -16.96 -15.76
C THR A 408 -6.68 -16.03 -14.60
N PHE A 409 -7.45 -16.13 -13.51
CA PHE A 409 -7.15 -15.37 -12.30
C PHE A 409 -5.76 -15.75 -11.75
N SER A 410 -5.39 -17.02 -11.78
CA SER A 410 -4.04 -17.45 -11.37
C SER A 410 -2.92 -16.83 -12.19
N ASP A 411 -3.14 -16.60 -13.49
CA ASP A 411 -2.14 -15.94 -14.33
C ASP A 411 -1.95 -14.47 -13.92
N LEU A 412 -3.05 -13.78 -13.58
CA LEU A 412 -2.97 -12.43 -13.03
C LEU A 412 -2.23 -12.41 -11.69
N VAL A 413 -2.43 -13.40 -10.81
CA VAL A 413 -1.67 -13.53 -9.55
C VAL A 413 -0.19 -13.73 -9.82
N ARG A 414 0.19 -14.55 -10.80
CA ARG A 414 1.59 -14.73 -11.21
C ARG A 414 2.21 -13.42 -11.72
N ILE A 415 1.49 -12.71 -12.59
CA ILE A 415 1.92 -11.42 -13.13
C ILE A 415 2.04 -10.37 -12.04
N SER A 416 1.11 -10.34 -11.07
CA SER A 416 1.22 -9.49 -9.89
C SER A 416 2.51 -9.77 -9.12
N GLY A 417 2.86 -11.03 -8.90
CA GLY A 417 4.15 -11.39 -8.30
C GLY A 417 5.37 -10.94 -9.11
N LEU A 418 5.35 -11.16 -10.43
CA LEU A 418 6.46 -10.85 -11.34
C LEU A 418 6.68 -9.35 -11.56
N SER A 419 5.61 -8.56 -11.49
CA SER A 419 5.64 -7.10 -11.68
C SER A 419 6.20 -6.33 -10.48
N HIS A 420 6.40 -6.99 -9.35
CA HIS A 420 6.81 -6.35 -8.11
C HIS A 420 8.17 -6.84 -7.64
N GLY A 421 9.17 -5.97 -7.77
CA GLY A 421 10.53 -6.22 -7.29
C GLY A 421 11.58 -6.06 -8.39
N THR A 422 12.71 -5.46 -8.04
CA THR A 422 13.84 -5.33 -8.95
C THR A 422 14.41 -6.71 -9.29
N ASP A 423 14.74 -6.91 -10.57
CA ASP A 423 15.29 -8.16 -11.13
C ASP A 423 14.41 -9.42 -10.92
N VAL A 424 13.09 -9.25 -10.84
CA VAL A 424 12.11 -10.36 -10.86
C VAL A 424 11.69 -10.69 -12.30
N TRP A 425 11.17 -9.70 -13.04
CA TRP A 425 10.81 -9.87 -14.45
C TRP A 425 11.99 -9.56 -15.39
N LEU A 426 12.40 -8.28 -15.44
CA LEU A 426 13.50 -7.81 -16.28
C LEU A 426 14.80 -8.49 -15.86
N ASN A 427 15.59 -8.91 -16.85
CA ASN A 427 16.85 -9.66 -16.65
C ASN A 427 16.70 -10.99 -15.89
N ASN A 428 15.48 -11.50 -15.71
CA ASN A 428 15.26 -12.73 -14.95
C ASN A 428 14.13 -13.58 -15.56
N ALA A 429 12.89 -13.55 -15.04
CA ALA A 429 11.82 -14.40 -15.56
C ALA A 429 11.58 -14.20 -17.07
N GLN A 430 11.58 -12.96 -17.56
CA GLN A 430 11.46 -12.66 -19.00
C GLN A 430 12.59 -13.32 -19.80
N TYR A 431 13.82 -13.29 -19.27
CA TYR A 431 14.99 -13.89 -19.92
C TYR A 431 14.86 -15.41 -19.98
N PHE A 432 14.54 -16.07 -18.86
CA PHE A 432 14.45 -17.54 -18.81
C PHE A 432 13.26 -18.08 -19.61
N ILE A 433 12.15 -17.34 -19.68
CA ILE A 433 11.04 -17.66 -20.58
C ILE A 433 11.49 -17.54 -22.05
N ALA A 434 12.16 -16.44 -22.42
CA ALA A 434 12.65 -16.24 -23.79
C ALA A 434 13.71 -17.26 -24.22
N GLN A 435 14.51 -17.79 -23.28
CA GLN A 435 15.47 -18.87 -23.54
C GLN A 435 14.83 -20.26 -23.59
N GLY A 436 13.54 -20.40 -23.27
CA GLY A 436 12.84 -21.68 -23.19
C GLY A 436 13.25 -22.53 -21.97
N ASN A 437 13.79 -21.92 -20.92
CA ASN A 437 14.13 -22.62 -19.68
C ASN A 437 12.91 -22.89 -18.79
N CYS A 438 11.90 -22.03 -18.86
CA CYS A 438 10.63 -22.16 -18.16
C CYS A 438 9.48 -21.51 -18.94
N GLU A 439 8.26 -21.75 -18.48
CA GLU A 439 7.04 -21.06 -18.91
C GLU A 439 6.55 -20.16 -17.78
N LEU A 440 5.54 -19.31 -18.03
CA LEU A 440 4.94 -18.46 -16.99
C LEU A 440 4.49 -19.28 -15.77
N SER A 441 3.93 -20.47 -16.00
CA SER A 441 3.44 -21.37 -14.96
C SER A 441 4.54 -22.00 -14.09
N THR A 442 5.79 -22.04 -14.60
CA THR A 442 6.94 -22.68 -13.93
C THR A 442 8.04 -21.68 -13.53
N ALA A 443 7.88 -20.40 -13.88
CA ALA A 443 8.74 -19.32 -13.42
C ALA A 443 8.51 -19.01 -11.93
N ILE A 444 9.53 -18.44 -11.28
CA ILE A 444 9.43 -18.00 -9.88
C ILE A 444 8.62 -16.70 -9.85
N CYS A 445 7.33 -16.79 -9.55
CA CYS A 445 6.42 -15.65 -9.55
C CYS A 445 6.26 -15.06 -8.15
N THR A 446 6.28 -15.93 -7.13
CA THR A 446 6.12 -15.56 -5.73
C THR A 446 7.15 -16.30 -4.87
N ARG A 447 7.38 -15.83 -3.65
CA ARG A 447 8.32 -16.52 -2.74
C ARG A 447 7.84 -17.92 -2.37
N ASP A 448 6.53 -18.11 -2.25
CA ASP A 448 5.90 -19.39 -1.92
C ASP A 448 6.30 -20.47 -2.94
N ASP A 449 6.39 -20.12 -4.22
CA ASP A 449 6.81 -21.03 -5.30
C ASP A 449 8.23 -21.57 -5.07
N ILE A 450 9.12 -20.81 -4.42
CA ILE A 450 10.47 -21.29 -4.06
C ILE A 450 10.37 -22.39 -3.02
N MET A 451 9.63 -22.13 -1.94
CA MET A 451 9.54 -23.09 -0.84
C MET A 451 8.85 -24.38 -1.29
N THR A 452 7.71 -24.29 -1.98
CA THR A 452 6.95 -25.47 -2.43
C THR A 452 7.73 -26.27 -3.45
N TYR A 453 8.38 -25.63 -4.41
CA TYR A 453 9.22 -26.30 -5.41
C TYR A 453 10.40 -27.03 -4.77
N LEU A 454 11.12 -26.38 -3.84
CA LEU A 454 12.28 -27.00 -3.19
C LEU A 454 11.88 -28.20 -2.33
N ILE A 455 10.77 -28.11 -1.60
CA ILE A 455 10.23 -29.24 -0.83
C ILE A 455 9.86 -30.40 -1.77
N HIS A 456 9.21 -30.11 -2.90
CA HIS A 456 8.88 -31.13 -3.90
C HIS A 456 10.13 -31.80 -4.51
N MET A 457 11.22 -31.05 -4.69
CA MET A 457 12.50 -31.59 -5.15
C MET A 457 13.26 -32.38 -4.06
N GLY A 458 12.78 -32.38 -2.82
CA GLY A 458 13.35 -33.14 -1.71
C GLY A 458 14.30 -32.35 -0.79
N VAL A 459 14.32 -31.01 -0.88
CA VAL A 459 15.04 -30.17 0.09
C VAL A 459 14.29 -30.17 1.42
N GLU A 460 15.03 -30.24 2.54
CA GLU A 460 14.44 -30.19 3.89
C GLU A 460 13.61 -28.91 4.10
N ASN A 461 12.44 -29.05 4.73
CA ASN A 461 11.43 -28.01 4.87
C ASN A 461 11.97 -26.70 5.47
N GLY A 462 12.71 -26.79 6.57
CA GLY A 462 13.34 -25.64 7.23
C GLY A 462 14.37 -24.94 6.34
N LEU A 463 15.17 -25.70 5.59
CA LEU A 463 16.12 -25.16 4.63
C LEU A 463 15.42 -24.50 3.43
N ALA A 464 14.38 -25.13 2.87
CA ALA A 464 13.56 -24.55 1.80
C ALA A 464 12.93 -23.21 2.22
N PHE A 465 12.41 -23.13 3.45
CA PHE A 465 11.92 -21.88 4.04
C PHE A 465 13.01 -20.81 4.16
N LYS A 466 14.21 -21.17 4.65
CA LYS A 466 15.34 -20.24 4.76
C LYS A 466 15.81 -19.74 3.40
N ILE A 467 15.83 -20.61 2.37
CA ILE A 467 16.16 -20.23 1.00
C ILE A 467 15.15 -19.22 0.47
N MET A 468 13.85 -19.51 0.59
CA MET A 468 12.78 -18.59 0.22
C MET A 468 12.95 -17.22 0.89
N GLU A 469 13.15 -17.19 2.21
CA GLU A 469 13.30 -15.94 2.97
C GLU A 469 14.58 -15.17 2.63
N SER A 470 15.67 -15.85 2.27
CA SER A 470 16.90 -15.22 1.80
C SER A 470 16.71 -14.55 0.44
N VAL A 471 16.15 -15.29 -0.52
CA VAL A 471 15.95 -14.84 -1.91
C VAL A 471 14.96 -13.68 -1.98
N ARG A 472 13.81 -13.76 -1.30
CA ARG A 472 12.80 -12.69 -1.31
C ARG A 472 13.29 -11.37 -0.69
N LYS A 473 14.36 -11.41 0.11
CA LYS A 473 15.02 -10.25 0.73
C LYS A 473 16.23 -9.75 -0.09
N GLY A 474 16.49 -10.33 -1.27
CA GLY A 474 17.62 -9.96 -2.11
C GLY A 474 18.98 -10.34 -1.54
N LYS A 475 19.02 -11.27 -0.57
CA LYS A 475 20.27 -11.74 0.06
C LYS A 475 20.97 -12.83 -0.75
N GLY A 476 20.33 -13.33 -1.81
CA GLY A 476 20.85 -14.39 -2.67
C GLY A 476 20.91 -15.75 -1.98
N LEU A 477 21.80 -16.61 -2.46
CA LEU A 477 22.00 -17.99 -1.98
C LEU A 477 23.38 -18.14 -1.34
N GLN A 478 23.43 -18.78 -0.18
CA GLN A 478 24.67 -19.16 0.49
C GLN A 478 25.18 -20.51 -0.04
N ASP A 479 26.47 -20.81 0.15
CA ASP A 479 27.10 -22.01 -0.43
C ASP A 479 26.37 -23.31 -0.04
N HIS A 480 26.04 -23.49 1.24
CA HIS A 480 25.30 -24.66 1.72
C HIS A 480 23.87 -24.77 1.14
N MET A 481 23.25 -23.63 0.78
CA MET A 481 21.94 -23.62 0.12
C MET A 481 22.06 -24.13 -1.31
N VAL A 482 23.12 -23.69 -2.02
CA VAL A 482 23.41 -24.13 -3.39
C VAL A 482 23.74 -25.62 -3.43
N GLU A 483 24.49 -26.13 -2.46
CA GLU A 483 24.80 -27.57 -2.34
C GLU A 483 23.53 -28.39 -2.18
N ALA A 484 22.66 -28.04 -1.23
CA ALA A 484 21.39 -28.74 -1.02
C ALA A 484 20.47 -28.70 -2.25
N MET A 485 20.39 -27.55 -2.94
CA MET A 485 19.63 -27.42 -4.19
C MET A 485 20.19 -28.33 -5.28
N LYS A 486 21.52 -28.44 -5.41
CA LYS A 486 22.17 -29.33 -6.38
C LYS A 486 21.95 -30.80 -6.06
N GLU A 487 22.05 -31.19 -4.80
CA GLU A 487 21.79 -32.56 -4.34
C GLU A 487 20.35 -32.98 -4.60
N ALA A 488 19.40 -32.06 -4.45
CA ALA A 488 17.99 -32.23 -4.80
C ALA A 488 17.71 -32.18 -6.32
N GLY A 489 18.73 -31.96 -7.16
CA GLY A 489 18.56 -31.92 -8.62
C GLY A 489 17.91 -30.64 -9.16
N VAL A 490 17.95 -29.54 -8.41
CA VAL A 490 17.44 -28.24 -8.87
C VAL A 490 18.29 -27.70 -10.02
N PRO A 491 17.68 -27.29 -11.16
CA PRO A 491 18.43 -26.79 -12.32
C PRO A 491 19.24 -25.50 -12.03
N GLU A 492 20.36 -25.33 -12.73
CA GLU A 492 21.21 -24.13 -12.56
C GLU A 492 20.49 -22.84 -12.94
N TRP A 493 19.61 -22.85 -13.94
CA TRP A 493 18.83 -21.67 -14.31
C TRP A 493 17.95 -21.17 -13.14
N TYR A 494 17.40 -22.11 -12.35
CA TYR A 494 16.56 -21.79 -11.20
C TYR A 494 17.38 -21.16 -10.08
N MET A 495 18.55 -21.75 -9.78
CA MET A 495 19.49 -21.19 -8.81
C MET A 495 19.98 -19.80 -9.23
N GLU A 496 20.25 -19.59 -10.52
CA GLU A 496 20.64 -18.29 -11.05
C GLU A 496 19.50 -17.27 -10.96
N SER A 497 18.26 -17.67 -11.26
CA SER A 497 17.07 -16.83 -11.05
C SER A 497 16.96 -16.37 -9.60
N CYS A 498 17.12 -17.28 -8.63
CA CYS A 498 17.13 -16.97 -7.21
C CYS A 498 18.22 -15.95 -6.80
N ARG A 499 19.40 -15.96 -7.45
CA ARG A 499 20.49 -14.99 -7.14
C ARG A 499 20.18 -13.57 -7.64
N ARG A 500 19.35 -13.44 -8.68
CA ARG A 500 19.03 -12.15 -9.32
C ARG A 500 18.00 -11.35 -8.52
N ILE A 501 16.96 -12.02 -8.02
CA ILE A 501 15.83 -11.41 -7.31
C ILE A 501 16.31 -10.51 -6.17
N LYS A 502 15.85 -9.25 -6.14
CA LYS A 502 16.15 -8.30 -5.04
C LYS A 502 15.03 -8.19 -4.02
N TYR A 503 13.79 -8.43 -4.46
CA TYR A 503 12.60 -8.40 -3.64
C TYR A 503 11.51 -9.23 -4.31
N MET A 504 10.66 -9.91 -3.54
CA MET A 504 9.55 -10.69 -4.09
C MET A 504 8.37 -10.83 -3.12
N PHE A 505 7.16 -10.80 -3.66
CA PHE A 505 5.91 -10.91 -2.89
C PHE A 505 5.60 -12.34 -2.41
N PRO A 506 4.86 -12.48 -1.29
CA PRO A 506 4.10 -13.69 -1.00
C PRO A 506 2.87 -13.81 -1.91
N LYS A 507 2.49 -15.04 -2.24
CA LYS A 507 1.33 -15.36 -3.08
C LYS A 507 0.02 -14.84 -2.49
N ALA A 508 -0.11 -14.84 -1.16
CA ALA A 508 -1.24 -14.24 -0.45
C ALA A 508 -1.43 -12.75 -0.76
N HIS A 509 -0.34 -11.98 -0.79
CA HIS A 509 -0.39 -10.55 -1.12
C HIS A 509 -0.79 -10.36 -2.58
N ALA A 510 -0.19 -11.11 -3.50
CA ALA A 510 -0.53 -11.06 -4.92
C ALA A 510 -2.01 -11.41 -5.15
N ALA A 511 -2.52 -12.47 -4.51
CA ALA A 511 -3.94 -12.86 -4.61
C ALA A 511 -4.86 -11.75 -4.11
N ALA A 512 -4.61 -11.19 -2.92
CA ALA A 512 -5.43 -10.11 -2.36
C ALA A 512 -5.49 -8.86 -3.27
N TYR A 513 -4.34 -8.45 -3.82
CA TYR A 513 -4.28 -7.29 -4.71
C TYR A 513 -4.97 -7.55 -6.04
N VAL A 514 -4.84 -8.75 -6.60
CA VAL A 514 -5.55 -9.14 -7.82
C VAL A 514 -7.06 -9.20 -7.58
N MET A 515 -7.53 -9.69 -6.42
CA MET A 515 -8.96 -9.65 -6.06
C MET A 515 -9.51 -8.21 -6.06
N MET A 516 -8.78 -7.26 -5.46
CA MET A 516 -9.18 -5.84 -5.47
C MET A 516 -9.17 -5.26 -6.89
N ALA A 517 -8.10 -5.50 -7.64
CA ALA A 517 -7.96 -5.02 -9.01
C ALA A 517 -9.08 -5.57 -9.92
N PHE A 518 -9.44 -6.84 -9.75
CA PHE A 518 -10.51 -7.49 -10.50
C PHE A 518 -11.89 -6.90 -10.17
N ARG A 519 -12.17 -6.65 -8.87
CA ARG A 519 -13.41 -5.97 -8.45
C ARG A 519 -13.51 -4.58 -9.06
N ILE A 520 -12.43 -3.79 -9.03
CA ILE A 520 -12.39 -2.46 -9.66
C ILE A 520 -12.58 -2.56 -11.19
N ALA A 521 -11.94 -3.55 -11.83
CA ALA A 521 -12.06 -3.80 -13.26
C ALA A 521 -13.49 -4.23 -13.66
N TYR A 522 -14.22 -4.95 -12.81
CA TYR A 522 -15.63 -5.24 -13.01
C TYR A 522 -16.46 -3.96 -13.15
N PHE A 523 -16.27 -2.98 -12.25
CA PHE A 523 -16.94 -1.69 -12.38
C PHE A 523 -16.49 -0.92 -13.63
N LYS A 524 -15.24 -1.05 -14.07
CA LYS A 524 -14.78 -0.45 -15.33
C LYS A 524 -15.55 -0.99 -16.54
N VAL A 525 -15.85 -2.28 -16.57
CA VAL A 525 -16.62 -2.91 -17.65
C VAL A 525 -18.09 -2.54 -17.55
N TYR A 526 -18.73 -2.81 -16.41
CA TYR A 526 -20.19 -2.79 -16.28
C TYR A 526 -20.77 -1.45 -15.80
N TYR A 527 -20.00 -0.64 -15.08
CA TYR A 527 -20.41 0.65 -14.50
C TYR A 527 -19.39 1.76 -14.79
N PRO A 528 -19.09 2.05 -16.08
CA PRO A 528 -17.96 2.88 -16.48
C PRO A 528 -17.97 4.30 -15.89
N LEU A 529 -19.13 4.97 -15.83
CA LEU A 529 -19.22 6.30 -15.21
C LEU A 529 -18.90 6.29 -13.72
N ALA A 530 -19.32 5.25 -12.99
CA ALA A 530 -18.97 5.09 -11.58
C ALA A 530 -17.48 4.81 -11.40
N TYR A 531 -16.90 3.98 -12.28
CA TYR A 531 -15.45 3.76 -12.33
C TYR A 531 -14.67 5.05 -12.54
N TYR A 532 -15.00 5.85 -13.56
CA TYR A 532 -14.30 7.12 -13.82
C TYR A 532 -14.52 8.13 -12.69
N ALA A 533 -15.74 8.21 -12.12
CA ALA A 533 -16.02 9.05 -10.96
C ALA A 533 -15.11 8.70 -9.78
N ALA A 534 -15.03 7.42 -9.42
CA ALA A 534 -14.22 6.95 -8.31
C ALA A 534 -12.72 7.11 -8.59
N PHE A 535 -12.26 6.76 -9.79
CA PHE A 535 -10.85 6.87 -10.16
C PHE A 535 -10.38 8.33 -10.10
N PHE A 536 -11.09 9.26 -10.74
CA PHE A 536 -10.66 10.67 -10.78
C PHE A 536 -10.80 11.38 -9.43
N SER A 537 -11.65 10.87 -8.53
CA SER A 537 -11.78 11.42 -7.17
C SER A 537 -10.68 10.94 -6.23
N ILE A 538 -10.21 9.70 -6.40
CA ILE A 538 -9.41 9.02 -5.38
C ILE A 538 -7.97 8.79 -5.85
N ARG A 539 -7.78 8.37 -7.11
CA ARG A 539 -6.48 7.89 -7.62
C ARG A 539 -5.75 8.85 -8.56
N ALA A 540 -6.48 9.73 -9.23
CA ALA A 540 -5.86 10.67 -10.15
C ALA A 540 -4.89 11.57 -9.38
N SER A 541 -3.63 11.60 -9.82
CA SER A 541 -2.55 12.24 -9.08
C SER A 541 -2.38 13.71 -9.45
N SER A 542 -2.69 14.08 -10.70
CA SER A 542 -2.53 15.44 -11.21
C SER A 542 -3.61 15.76 -12.25
N PHE A 543 -4.87 15.51 -11.89
CA PHE A 543 -6.03 15.85 -12.72
C PHE A 543 -6.16 17.37 -12.90
N ASN A 544 -6.50 17.82 -14.11
CA ASN A 544 -6.69 19.24 -14.40
C ASN A 544 -7.94 19.48 -15.27
N TYR A 545 -8.87 20.28 -14.74
CA TYR A 545 -10.15 20.59 -15.41
C TYR A 545 -9.96 21.22 -16.79
N GLU A 546 -9.12 22.24 -16.90
CA GLU A 546 -8.92 23.00 -18.13
C GLU A 546 -8.34 22.12 -19.25
N LEU A 547 -7.37 21.28 -18.90
CA LEU A 547 -6.68 20.42 -19.86
C LEU A 547 -7.52 19.21 -20.29
N MET A 548 -8.37 18.69 -19.39
CA MET A 548 -9.00 17.38 -19.57
C MET A 548 -10.51 17.42 -19.84
N CYS A 549 -11.25 18.38 -19.25
CA CYS A 549 -12.72 18.32 -19.18
C CYS A 549 -13.43 19.12 -20.26
N LEU A 550 -12.72 19.94 -21.04
CA LEU A 550 -13.30 20.86 -22.01
C LEU A 550 -13.37 20.26 -23.43
N GLY A 551 -13.58 18.95 -23.52
CA GLY A 551 -13.76 18.20 -24.77
C GLY A 551 -12.51 17.45 -25.25
N ARG A 552 -12.75 16.39 -26.03
CA ARG A 552 -11.71 15.47 -26.55
C ARG A 552 -10.65 16.18 -27.39
N GLU A 553 -11.04 17.08 -28.29
CA GLU A 553 -10.09 17.80 -29.16
C GLU A 553 -9.06 18.61 -28.37
N ARG A 554 -9.50 19.25 -27.28
CA ARG A 554 -8.62 20.05 -26.40
C ARG A 554 -7.67 19.15 -25.61
N LEU A 555 -8.17 18.03 -25.10
CA LEU A 555 -7.34 17.01 -24.44
C LEU A 555 -6.23 16.53 -25.40
N GLU A 556 -6.60 16.10 -26.61
CA GLU A 556 -5.66 15.58 -27.61
C GLU A 556 -4.61 16.62 -28.01
N TYR A 557 -5.00 17.89 -28.12
CA TYR A 557 -4.06 19.00 -28.36
C TYR A 557 -2.98 19.10 -27.26
N HIS A 558 -3.38 19.05 -25.99
CA HIS A 558 -2.43 19.11 -24.87
C HIS A 558 -1.58 17.84 -24.76
N MET A 559 -2.17 16.67 -25.00
CA MET A 559 -1.42 15.40 -25.05
C MET A 559 -0.36 15.42 -26.17
N ALA A 560 -0.68 15.98 -27.34
CA ALA A 560 0.26 16.12 -28.45
C ALA A 560 1.41 17.09 -28.11
N ASP A 561 1.17 18.15 -27.34
CA ASP A 561 2.24 18.98 -26.77
C ASP A 561 3.17 18.15 -25.87
N TYR A 562 2.60 17.42 -24.91
CA TYR A 562 3.39 16.67 -23.94
C TYR A 562 4.25 15.59 -24.60
N LYS A 563 3.72 14.90 -25.62
CA LYS A 563 4.48 13.94 -26.43
C LYS A 563 5.64 14.58 -27.17
N ARG A 564 5.46 15.78 -27.74
CA ARG A 564 6.54 16.49 -28.47
C ARG A 564 7.73 16.81 -27.57
N ARG A 565 7.49 17.02 -26.27
CA ARG A 565 8.52 17.31 -25.27
C ARG A 565 8.68 16.22 -24.21
N SER A 566 8.44 14.95 -24.57
CA SER A 566 8.42 13.82 -23.63
C SER A 566 9.67 13.70 -22.76
N ASN A 567 10.84 14.09 -23.29
CA ASN A 567 12.12 14.02 -22.58
C ASN A 567 12.35 15.18 -21.59
N GLU A 568 11.49 16.19 -21.61
CA GLU A 568 11.59 17.42 -20.80
C GLU A 568 10.45 17.54 -19.79
N LEU A 569 9.51 16.58 -19.77
CA LEU A 569 8.37 16.60 -18.86
C LEU A 569 8.85 16.50 -17.41
N THR A 570 8.32 17.41 -16.59
CA THR A 570 8.42 17.33 -15.14
C THR A 570 7.62 16.14 -14.60
N ALA A 571 7.90 15.71 -13.37
CA ALA A 571 7.15 14.62 -12.73
C ALA A 571 5.63 14.89 -12.71
N LYS A 572 5.21 16.13 -12.37
CA LYS A 572 3.79 16.54 -12.40
C LYS A 572 3.18 16.40 -13.79
N GLU A 573 3.91 16.74 -14.85
CA GLU A 573 3.40 16.62 -16.22
C GLU A 573 3.32 15.16 -16.69
N GLN A 574 4.24 14.29 -16.26
CA GLN A 574 4.15 12.85 -16.49
C GLN A 574 2.91 12.25 -15.80
N ASP A 575 2.65 12.65 -14.55
CA ASP A 575 1.45 12.28 -13.82
C ASP A 575 0.17 12.80 -14.50
N THR A 576 0.19 14.06 -14.94
CA THR A 576 -0.92 14.66 -15.70
C THR A 576 -1.18 13.88 -16.99
N LEU A 577 -0.13 13.48 -17.73
CA LEU A 577 -0.28 12.68 -18.96
C LEU A 577 -0.91 11.31 -18.68
N LYS A 578 -0.57 10.70 -17.55
CA LYS A 578 -1.16 9.42 -17.11
C LYS A 578 -2.67 9.57 -16.90
N ASP A 579 -3.09 10.62 -16.21
CA ASP A 579 -4.52 10.91 -15.99
C ASP A 579 -5.23 11.26 -17.32
N MET A 580 -4.57 12.02 -18.20
CA MET A 580 -5.07 12.36 -19.54
C MET A 580 -5.40 11.11 -20.38
N LYS A 581 -4.57 10.05 -20.30
CA LYS A 581 -4.84 8.79 -21.02
C LYS A 581 -6.17 8.14 -20.59
N LEU A 582 -6.49 8.17 -19.29
CA LEU A 582 -7.74 7.60 -18.81
C LEU A 582 -8.94 8.48 -19.17
N VAL A 583 -8.75 9.81 -19.23
CA VAL A 583 -9.76 10.73 -19.76
C VAL A 583 -10.00 10.51 -21.26
N LEU A 584 -8.94 10.22 -22.04
CA LEU A 584 -9.07 9.85 -23.45
C LEU A 584 -9.88 8.57 -23.60
N GLU A 585 -9.62 7.55 -22.77
CA GLU A 585 -10.42 6.32 -22.72
C GLU A 585 -11.90 6.62 -22.42
N MET A 586 -12.18 7.48 -21.44
CA MET A 586 -13.54 7.88 -21.10
C MET A 586 -14.26 8.52 -22.29
N TYR A 587 -13.61 9.45 -23.00
CA TYR A 587 -14.18 10.06 -24.21
C TYR A 587 -14.34 9.06 -25.36
N ALA A 588 -13.38 8.17 -25.56
CA ALA A 588 -13.44 7.11 -26.59
C ALA A 588 -14.64 6.18 -26.36
N ARG A 589 -14.99 5.92 -25.10
CA ARG A 589 -16.18 5.14 -24.72
C ARG A 589 -17.49 5.93 -24.79
N GLY A 590 -17.46 7.19 -25.25
CA GLY A 590 -18.63 8.02 -25.50
C GLY A 590 -19.18 8.76 -24.27
N PHE A 591 -18.41 8.87 -23.18
CA PHE A 591 -18.79 9.67 -22.02
C PHE A 591 -18.23 11.09 -22.11
N GLU A 592 -18.88 12.02 -21.42
CA GLU A 592 -18.53 13.44 -21.44
C GLU A 592 -18.47 14.01 -20.03
N PHE A 593 -17.76 15.12 -19.86
CA PHE A 593 -17.84 15.91 -18.65
C PHE A 593 -18.99 16.93 -18.70
N ALA A 594 -19.62 17.14 -17.56
CA ALA A 594 -20.44 18.31 -17.32
C ALA A 594 -19.53 19.47 -16.85
N PRO A 595 -19.88 20.73 -17.17
CA PRO A 595 -19.17 21.86 -16.59
C PRO A 595 -19.32 21.86 -15.07
N ILE A 596 -18.30 22.36 -14.36
CA ILE A 596 -18.37 22.53 -12.91
C ILE A 596 -19.47 23.54 -12.58
N ASP A 597 -20.44 23.12 -11.77
CA ASP A 597 -21.38 24.02 -11.09
C ASP A 597 -20.89 24.30 -9.67
N ILE A 598 -20.42 25.52 -9.42
CA ILE A 598 -19.85 25.94 -8.13
C ILE A 598 -20.81 25.83 -6.94
N TYR A 599 -22.12 25.65 -7.18
CA TYR A 599 -23.12 25.51 -6.13
C TYR A 599 -23.42 24.06 -5.75
N THR A 600 -23.17 23.11 -6.65
CA THR A 600 -23.51 21.70 -6.46
C THR A 600 -22.31 20.77 -6.48
N ALA A 601 -21.20 21.20 -7.09
CA ALA A 601 -19.94 20.47 -7.13
C ALA A 601 -19.40 20.21 -5.73
N LYS A 602 -18.88 19.00 -5.50
CA LYS A 602 -18.11 18.69 -4.28
C LYS A 602 -16.69 19.25 -4.38
N ALA A 603 -16.09 19.44 -3.22
CA ALA A 603 -14.73 19.91 -3.12
C ALA A 603 -13.74 18.93 -3.78
N ARG A 604 -13.91 17.63 -3.52
CA ARG A 604 -12.92 16.60 -3.88
C ARG A 604 -13.45 15.47 -4.77
N TYR A 605 -14.75 15.17 -4.70
CA TYR A 605 -15.35 14.04 -5.41
C TYR A 605 -16.07 14.45 -6.69
N PHE A 606 -15.84 13.69 -7.76
CA PHE A 606 -16.57 13.77 -9.01
C PHE A 606 -18.00 13.22 -8.81
N GLN A 607 -18.95 13.77 -9.55
CA GLN A 607 -20.37 13.42 -9.43
C GLN A 607 -20.93 13.00 -10.77
N ILE A 608 -21.75 11.96 -10.80
CA ILE A 608 -22.50 11.58 -11.99
C ILE A 608 -23.75 12.48 -12.06
N VAL A 609 -23.86 13.28 -13.12
CA VAL A 609 -24.98 14.21 -13.36
C VAL A 609 -25.43 14.05 -14.81
N ASP A 610 -26.70 13.76 -15.03
CA ASP A 610 -27.30 13.62 -16.37
C ASP A 610 -26.50 12.71 -17.34
N ARG A 611 -26.01 11.56 -16.81
CA ARG A 611 -25.14 10.60 -17.53
C ARG A 611 -23.79 11.17 -17.99
N LYS A 612 -23.40 12.32 -17.46
CA LYS A 612 -22.07 12.92 -17.60
C LYS A 612 -21.35 12.92 -16.25
N LEU A 613 -20.07 13.24 -16.29
CA LEU A 613 -19.27 13.35 -15.08
C LEU A 613 -19.00 14.83 -14.77
N MET A 614 -19.44 15.32 -13.63
CA MET A 614 -19.11 16.66 -13.14
C MET A 614 -17.83 16.59 -12.31
N PRO A 615 -16.77 17.33 -12.69
CA PRO A 615 -15.52 17.39 -11.94
C PRO A 615 -15.67 18.03 -10.56
N SER A 616 -14.78 17.65 -9.64
CA SER A 616 -14.69 18.31 -8.34
C SER A 616 -13.98 19.66 -8.43
N LEU A 617 -14.21 20.53 -7.46
CA LEU A 617 -13.60 21.87 -7.44
C LEU A 617 -12.07 21.81 -7.36
N SER A 618 -11.49 20.84 -6.64
CA SER A 618 -10.03 20.69 -6.48
C SER A 618 -9.28 20.41 -7.79
N THR A 619 -9.99 20.08 -8.87
CA THR A 619 -9.41 19.87 -10.21
C THR A 619 -9.06 21.18 -10.93
N ILE A 620 -9.50 22.32 -10.40
CA ILE A 620 -9.16 23.65 -10.93
C ILE A 620 -7.75 24.01 -10.51
N ASP A 621 -6.88 24.35 -11.47
CA ASP A 621 -5.48 24.63 -11.17
C ASP A 621 -5.34 25.79 -10.17
N GLY A 622 -4.51 25.58 -9.16
CA GLY A 622 -4.33 26.53 -8.05
C GLY A 622 -5.42 26.52 -6.98
N LEU A 623 -6.54 25.80 -7.15
CA LEU A 623 -7.58 25.64 -6.13
C LEU A 623 -7.34 24.37 -5.29
N GLY A 624 -6.46 24.47 -4.28
CA GLY A 624 -6.19 23.34 -3.38
C GLY A 624 -7.39 22.96 -2.49
N ASP A 625 -7.34 21.75 -1.91
CA ASP A 625 -8.44 21.13 -1.15
C ASP A 625 -9.12 22.04 -0.13
N LYS A 626 -8.35 22.76 0.70
CA LYS A 626 -8.91 23.67 1.71
C LYS A 626 -9.71 24.83 1.09
N ALA A 627 -9.26 25.33 -0.06
CA ALA A 627 -9.96 26.39 -0.78
C ALA A 627 -11.21 25.84 -1.47
N ALA A 628 -11.14 24.63 -2.04
CA ALA A 628 -12.31 23.94 -2.57
C ALA A 628 -13.37 23.68 -1.47
N ASP A 629 -12.96 23.22 -0.28
CA ASP A 629 -13.84 23.06 0.89
C ASP A 629 -14.50 24.40 1.27
N ALA A 630 -13.71 25.49 1.29
CA ALA A 630 -14.23 26.83 1.59
C ALA A 630 -15.25 27.33 0.55
N VAL A 631 -15.08 27.00 -0.73
CA VAL A 631 -16.07 27.32 -1.79
C VAL A 631 -17.39 26.60 -1.52
N VAL A 632 -17.34 25.30 -1.19
CA VAL A 632 -18.55 24.52 -0.88
C VAL A 632 -19.27 25.11 0.34
N GLU A 633 -18.56 25.43 1.41
CA GLU A 633 -19.16 26.03 2.61
C GLU A 633 -19.72 27.43 2.35
N ALA A 634 -19.02 28.24 1.55
CA ALA A 634 -19.51 29.57 1.18
C ALA A 634 -20.77 29.47 0.30
N ALA A 635 -20.83 28.52 -0.64
CA ALA A 635 -21.98 28.33 -1.53
C ALA A 635 -23.27 27.98 -0.76
N LYS A 636 -23.17 27.25 0.36
CA LYS A 636 -24.31 26.96 1.26
C LYS A 636 -24.94 28.22 1.86
N GLN A 637 -24.18 29.30 1.98
CA GLN A 637 -24.65 30.58 2.54
C GLN A 637 -25.48 31.41 1.53
N GLY A 638 -25.65 30.91 0.30
CA GLY A 638 -26.43 31.55 -0.75
C GLY A 638 -25.59 31.98 -1.96
N LYS A 639 -26.27 32.50 -2.99
CA LYS A 639 -25.64 32.89 -4.26
C LYS A 639 -24.55 33.95 -4.06
N PHE A 640 -23.52 33.90 -4.89
CA PHE A 640 -22.51 34.95 -4.94
C PHE A 640 -23.06 36.17 -5.67
N LEU A 641 -22.74 37.36 -5.18
CA LEU A 641 -23.25 38.61 -5.75
C LEU A 641 -22.30 39.23 -6.79
N SER A 642 -20.99 38.96 -6.64
CA SER A 642 -19.92 39.41 -7.54
C SER A 642 -18.72 38.50 -7.40
N ARG A 643 -17.75 38.65 -8.31
CA ARG A 643 -16.46 37.95 -8.23
C ARG A 643 -15.68 38.33 -6.97
N GLN A 644 -15.78 39.60 -6.54
CA GLN A 644 -15.19 40.06 -5.28
C GLN A 644 -15.86 39.41 -4.06
N ASP A 645 -17.18 39.22 -4.09
CA ASP A 645 -17.92 38.49 -3.05
C ASP A 645 -17.47 37.03 -2.94
N PHE A 646 -17.40 36.34 -4.09
CA PHE A 646 -16.87 34.97 -4.18
C PHE A 646 -15.47 34.88 -3.57
N LYS A 647 -14.55 35.74 -4.03
CA LYS A 647 -13.16 35.78 -3.56
C LYS A 647 -13.08 35.94 -2.03
N ASN A 648 -13.85 36.87 -1.48
CA ASN A 648 -13.82 37.18 -0.05
C ASN A 648 -14.41 36.05 0.81
N ARG A 649 -15.58 35.53 0.42
CA ARG A 649 -16.27 34.46 1.17
C ARG A 649 -15.51 33.14 1.11
N CYS A 650 -14.97 32.80 -0.06
CA CYS A 650 -14.27 31.54 -0.29
C CYS A 650 -12.78 31.60 0.09
N LYS A 651 -12.22 32.81 0.34
CA LYS A 651 -10.78 33.04 0.59
C LYS A 651 -9.89 32.52 -0.55
N VAL A 652 -10.36 32.66 -1.78
CA VAL A 652 -9.65 32.22 -3.00
C VAL A 652 -8.74 33.35 -3.49
N SER A 653 -7.64 33.02 -4.17
CA SER A 653 -6.72 34.04 -4.72
C SER A 653 -7.35 34.76 -5.92
N SER A 654 -6.85 35.96 -6.26
CA SER A 654 -7.29 36.65 -7.48
C SER A 654 -7.04 35.79 -8.71
N THR A 655 -5.84 35.21 -8.82
CA THR A 655 -5.43 34.36 -9.95
C THR A 655 -6.42 33.22 -10.21
N VAL A 656 -6.85 32.52 -9.16
CA VAL A 656 -7.81 31.41 -9.29
C VAL A 656 -9.22 31.94 -9.59
N THR A 657 -9.60 33.08 -9.01
CA THR A 657 -10.91 33.70 -9.30
C THR A 657 -11.02 34.14 -10.77
N ASP A 658 -9.95 34.73 -11.31
CA ASP A 658 -9.87 35.15 -12.71
C ASP A 658 -9.89 33.93 -13.64
N LEU A 659 -9.10 32.89 -13.33
CA LEU A 659 -9.13 31.62 -14.06
C LEU A 659 -10.54 31.00 -14.09
N MET A 660 -11.22 30.92 -12.95
CA MET A 660 -12.58 30.38 -12.88
C MET A 660 -13.58 31.20 -13.71
N ALA A 661 -13.39 32.53 -13.80
CA ALA A 661 -14.20 33.38 -14.67
C ALA A 661 -13.90 33.15 -16.16
N ASP A 662 -12.63 33.03 -16.54
CA ASP A 662 -12.20 32.76 -17.92
C ASP A 662 -12.69 31.39 -18.41
N LEU A 663 -12.76 30.41 -17.50
CA LEU A 663 -13.37 29.09 -17.73
C LEU A 663 -14.91 29.13 -17.74
N GLY A 664 -15.54 30.28 -17.50
CA GLY A 664 -16.99 30.46 -17.50
C GLY A 664 -17.70 29.92 -16.26
N LEU A 665 -17.00 29.46 -15.23
CA LEU A 665 -17.57 28.82 -14.03
C LEU A 665 -18.28 29.81 -13.11
N LEU A 666 -17.94 31.09 -13.20
CA LEU A 666 -18.57 32.17 -12.43
C LEU A 666 -19.72 32.85 -13.19
N GLY A 667 -20.07 32.38 -14.40
CA GLY A 667 -21.13 32.96 -15.23
C GLY A 667 -21.01 34.48 -15.41
N ASP A 668 -22.16 35.17 -15.38
CA ASP A 668 -22.27 36.61 -15.57
C ASP A 668 -22.04 37.43 -14.28
N LEU A 669 -21.36 36.87 -13.27
CA LEU A 669 -21.10 37.59 -12.03
C LEU A 669 -20.32 38.90 -12.30
N PRO A 670 -20.83 40.07 -11.86
CA PRO A 670 -20.12 41.33 -12.02
C PRO A 670 -18.82 41.32 -11.20
N MET A 671 -17.87 42.18 -11.58
CA MET A 671 -16.59 42.28 -10.85
C MET A 671 -16.79 42.65 -9.37
N THR A 672 -17.62 43.66 -9.11
CA THR A 672 -17.93 44.15 -7.76
C THR A 672 -19.43 44.42 -7.59
N ASN A 673 -19.89 44.34 -6.34
CA ASN A 673 -21.20 44.85 -5.97
C ASN A 673 -21.14 46.39 -5.99
N GLN A 674 -22.15 47.04 -6.59
CA GLN A 674 -22.24 48.51 -6.59
C GLN A 674 -22.89 49.07 -5.31
N MET A 675 -23.47 48.20 -4.47
CA MET A 675 -24.15 48.55 -3.22
C MET A 675 -23.95 47.42 -2.19
N SER A 676 -23.63 47.75 -0.93
CA SER A 676 -23.70 46.83 0.21
C SER A 676 -24.82 47.26 1.16
N LEU A 677 -25.58 46.31 1.71
CA LEU A 677 -26.63 46.62 2.71
C LEU A 677 -26.05 47.21 4.01
N LEU A 678 -24.77 46.95 4.29
CA LEU A 678 -24.04 47.55 5.41
C LEU A 678 -23.61 49.00 5.14
N ASP A 679 -23.65 49.46 3.88
CA ASP A 679 -23.41 50.89 3.57
C ASP A 679 -24.63 51.76 3.93
N PHE A 680 -25.78 51.11 4.21
CA PHE A 680 -27.05 51.75 4.58
C PHE A 680 -27.45 51.53 6.06
N LEU A 681 -26.63 50.81 6.82
CA LEU A 681 -26.74 50.60 8.27
C LEU A 681 -25.67 51.44 8.99
#